data_AF-A0AAD3CW40-F1
#
_entry.id   AF-A0AAD3CW40-F1
#
_cell.length_a   1.000
_cell.length_b   1.000
_cell.length_c   1.000
_cell.angle_alpha   90.00
_cell.angle_beta   90.00
_cell.angle_gamma   90.00
#
_symmetry.space_group_name_H-M   'P 1'
#
loop_
_entity.id
_entity.type
_entity.pdbx_description
1 polymer ?
#
loop_
_entity_poly.entity_id
_entity_poly.type
_entity_poly.pdbx_seq_one_letter_code
_entity_poly.pdbx_strand_id
1 'polypeptide(L)'
;MTTSEESLREVKRRNPNELIDLSNGEHVELIQRDQNEFEVSNRVPTVIDDEISLLQRVGLDYGMSMRNLGDVQEKFRKYFHTSHRTPHLVKERGGENAAMGDLVDDIRDVLHREFPEENYKPKPSQTIPRLGPLSPNKPLFKPDDFVEIKGWDQRWRLVMVTRVIKNAPNDYDWNLPSNKFIEPEWNFTYNAGAHRDVDSSRLRASKTALKIVFGSRPFVWQQWALLKLEAKLRFQHGHQDDFLEMDIEKFGMDSFKWWLNQPRNEDFRRVYYDERVGEKGRAHLLDHIQKPFQVLNSIAVGEDEWNFADDPYINVFTYLSMFGTGLLLPAIVLTVQVAIPVILLYMAEEQEDCGASGDLIPKEERLAKLMALAVFIYYMFSVIPNAYVNFFNISGGSNSVYSRLLSIRRILWYQADDSLLQMIGYKLDLYLNTSYETALSMLNIYIILLEKSTIEVILNALAFAFIAKIDEELIQSGWYDPTRRWCKSGAMNIVIQTDLNLSALKSSHLFAKQYDIPEAALQEACDGDRYFLKNRKIAKRDRKSGHFMTYTEQLEDMCATIAEEEGNRSALGEYKKQKQYFGVLERILSYCFEINPIFHRYKDFYTWSIWNRILFLSPVPKLDEVFNTDLEGNVTSVNKGIDRQNIEIENFRKDMDEKNSWILFSTHFLGVVSFREMYRSVKPTFKVGFGPLLFRFVDGFITWASYFIHLAFPIYLFFAIGEVVYNIVTNECFHPILNIRNQWFGMSK
;
A
#
# COMPACT_ATOMS: atom_id res chain seq x y z
N MET A 1 16.48 3.16 -46.78
CA MET A 1 17.51 2.54 -47.65
C MET A 1 17.22 1.05 -47.76
N THR A 2 17.90 0.34 -48.66
CA THR A 2 17.45 -0.94 -49.22
C THR A 2 17.76 -2.20 -48.39
N THR A 3 17.15 -3.30 -48.85
CA THR A 3 17.11 -4.66 -48.30
C THR A 3 18.40 -5.48 -48.51
N SER A 4 18.36 -6.75 -48.02
CA SER A 4 19.20 -7.91 -48.38
C SER A 4 20.69 -7.82 -48.02
N GLU A 5 21.44 -8.91 -47.78
CA GLU A 5 21.23 -10.34 -47.45
C GLU A 5 22.65 -10.87 -47.12
N GLU A 6 22.84 -11.88 -46.24
CA GLU A 6 23.76 -13.02 -46.49
C GLU A 6 23.88 -14.03 -45.33
N SER A 7 23.36 -15.24 -45.57
CA SER A 7 24.15 -16.47 -45.66
C SER A 7 25.04 -16.96 -44.50
N LEU A 8 24.42 -17.64 -43.54
CA LEU A 8 24.71 -19.05 -43.16
C LEU A 8 25.99 -19.73 -43.71
N ARG A 9 26.97 -20.01 -42.82
CA ARG A 9 27.90 -21.19 -42.78
C ARG A 9 28.50 -21.28 -41.36
N GLU A 10 28.97 -22.40 -40.79
CA GLU A 10 28.82 -23.87 -40.96
C GLU A 10 29.30 -24.47 -39.59
N VAL A 11 29.05 -25.69 -39.08
CA VAL A 11 28.11 -26.84 -39.25
C VAL A 11 28.85 -28.10 -38.69
N LYS A 12 28.11 -29.06 -38.07
CA LYS A 12 28.57 -30.40 -37.56
C LYS A 12 29.47 -30.37 -36.31
N ARG A 13 29.49 -31.38 -35.42
CA ARG A 13 28.92 -32.75 -35.29
C ARG A 13 28.77 -33.04 -33.75
N ARG A 14 28.32 -34.16 -33.16
CA ARG A 14 27.97 -35.59 -33.46
C ARG A 14 27.10 -36.05 -32.24
N ASN A 15 26.27 -37.11 -32.19
CA ASN A 15 25.57 -37.97 -33.16
C ASN A 15 24.45 -38.72 -32.39
N PRO A 16 23.19 -38.79 -32.86
CA PRO A 16 22.20 -39.75 -32.34
C PRO A 16 22.14 -41.04 -33.19
N ASN A 17 21.77 -42.16 -32.57
CA ASN A 17 21.10 -43.37 -33.10
C ASN A 17 21.50 -44.60 -32.29
N GLU A 18 20.52 -45.32 -31.72
CA GLU A 18 20.28 -46.73 -32.05
C GLU A 18 18.87 -47.14 -31.59
N LEU A 19 18.22 -48.01 -32.38
CA LEU A 19 16.80 -48.37 -32.24
C LEU A 19 16.58 -49.68 -33.01
N ILE A 20 16.30 -50.79 -32.31
CA ILE A 20 15.95 -52.09 -32.91
C ILE A 20 14.87 -52.76 -32.04
N ASP A 21 13.80 -53.24 -32.68
CA ASP A 21 12.72 -54.03 -32.09
C ASP A 21 13.15 -55.46 -31.67
N LEU A 22 12.35 -56.12 -30.84
CA LEU A 22 11.66 -57.35 -31.28
C LEU A 22 10.54 -57.77 -30.31
N SER A 23 9.62 -58.60 -30.81
CA SER A 23 8.33 -58.94 -30.18
C SER A 23 8.30 -60.35 -29.56
N ASN A 24 7.11 -60.71 -29.06
CA ASN A 24 6.69 -62.02 -28.51
C ASN A 24 7.13 -62.24 -27.05
N GLY A 25 6.28 -62.65 -26.09
CA GLY A 25 4.83 -62.83 -26.10
C GLY A 25 4.39 -64.26 -25.84
N GLU A 26 3.70 -64.50 -24.70
CA GLU A 26 3.02 -65.76 -24.41
C GLU A 26 1.85 -65.53 -23.43
N HIS A 27 0.86 -66.42 -23.44
CA HIS A 27 -0.32 -66.40 -22.55
C HIS A 27 -0.08 -67.21 -21.27
N VAL A 28 -0.93 -67.04 -20.24
CA VAL A 28 -1.83 -68.12 -19.75
C VAL A 28 -2.83 -67.61 -18.69
N GLU A 29 -3.96 -68.31 -18.66
CA GLU A 29 -5.21 -68.26 -17.89
C GLU A 29 -5.13 -67.84 -16.40
N LEU A 30 -6.09 -67.09 -15.82
CA LEU A 30 -7.56 -67.26 -15.66
C LEU A 30 -7.93 -68.19 -14.49
N ILE A 31 -8.56 -67.66 -13.44
CA ILE A 31 -9.58 -68.31 -12.61
C ILE A 31 -10.42 -67.23 -11.90
N GLN A 32 -11.75 -67.33 -12.00
CA GLN A 32 -12.70 -66.67 -11.08
C GLN A 32 -13.18 -67.70 -10.07
N ARG A 33 -13.57 -67.31 -8.85
CA ARG A 33 -14.68 -67.99 -8.16
C ARG A 33 -15.30 -67.23 -6.98
N ASP A 34 -16.60 -67.48 -6.85
CA ASP A 34 -17.46 -67.54 -5.67
C ASP A 34 -17.71 -66.28 -4.80
N GLN A 35 -18.89 -65.75 -5.09
CA GLN A 35 -19.77 -64.81 -4.41
C GLN A 35 -20.18 -65.13 -2.95
N ASN A 36 -20.75 -64.09 -2.31
CA ASN A 36 -21.93 -64.07 -1.40
C ASN A 36 -21.80 -64.30 0.12
N GLU A 37 -22.79 -63.71 0.81
CA GLU A 37 -23.19 -63.78 2.24
C GLU A 37 -22.13 -63.34 3.27
N PHE A 38 -22.24 -62.16 3.89
CA PHE A 38 -23.32 -61.81 4.82
C PHE A 38 -23.55 -60.29 4.96
N GLU A 39 -24.80 -59.82 4.84
CA GLU A 39 -25.22 -58.56 5.46
C GLU A 39 -25.67 -58.83 6.90
N VAL A 40 -25.22 -58.02 7.86
CA VAL A 40 -26.01 -57.47 9.00
C VAL A 40 -25.17 -56.37 9.67
N SER A 41 -25.82 -55.27 10.09
CA SER A 41 -25.30 -54.26 11.02
C SER A 41 -24.06 -53.44 10.61
N ASN A 42 -24.23 -52.54 9.63
CA ASN A 42 -23.39 -51.33 9.51
C ASN A 42 -24.22 -50.10 9.07
N ARG A 43 -24.86 -49.41 10.04
CA ARG A 43 -25.58 -48.13 9.84
C ARG A 43 -25.11 -46.99 10.76
N VAL A 44 -24.00 -47.19 11.47
CA VAL A 44 -23.34 -46.17 12.30
C VAL A 44 -22.23 -45.41 11.55
N PRO A 45 -21.42 -46.03 10.66
CA PRO A 45 -20.31 -45.31 10.00
C PRO A 45 -20.75 -44.08 9.20
N THR A 46 -21.85 -44.18 8.44
CA THR A 46 -22.29 -43.14 7.51
C THR A 46 -22.57 -41.80 8.19
N VAL A 47 -23.22 -41.80 9.35
CA VAL A 47 -23.53 -40.55 10.08
C VAL A 47 -22.25 -39.87 10.58
N ILE A 48 -21.28 -40.65 11.05
CA ILE A 48 -20.00 -40.13 11.53
C ILE A 48 -19.20 -39.54 10.37
N ASP A 49 -19.12 -40.23 9.23
CA ASP A 49 -18.40 -39.74 8.05
C ASP A 49 -19.14 -38.57 7.34
N ASP A 50 -20.48 -38.51 7.40
CA ASP A 50 -21.28 -37.37 6.95
C ASP A 50 -21.01 -36.12 7.82
N GLU A 51 -21.05 -36.23 9.16
CA GLU A 51 -20.70 -35.13 10.07
C GLU A 51 -19.24 -34.71 9.95
N ILE A 52 -18.32 -35.65 9.73
CA ILE A 52 -16.91 -35.40 9.43
C ILE A 52 -16.74 -34.65 8.09
N SER A 53 -17.57 -34.96 7.09
CA SER A 53 -17.58 -34.22 5.82
C SER A 53 -18.17 -32.81 5.96
N LEU A 54 -19.14 -32.62 6.85
CA LEU A 54 -19.70 -31.31 7.18
C LEU A 54 -18.67 -30.46 7.93
N LEU A 55 -18.01 -31.02 8.94
CA LEU A 55 -16.85 -30.43 9.60
C LEU A 55 -15.73 -30.12 8.61
N GLN A 56 -15.51 -30.99 7.60
CA GLN A 56 -14.50 -30.74 6.56
C GLN A 56 -14.85 -29.56 5.68
N ARG A 57 -16.11 -29.42 5.25
CA ARG A 57 -16.57 -28.25 4.48
C ARG A 57 -16.48 -26.97 5.30
N VAL A 58 -17.05 -26.97 6.52
CA VAL A 58 -16.97 -25.83 7.44
C VAL A 58 -15.51 -25.44 7.71
N GLY A 59 -14.64 -26.41 8.00
CA GLY A 59 -13.21 -26.16 8.18
C GLY A 59 -12.56 -25.50 6.97
N LEU A 60 -12.82 -25.99 5.76
CA LEU A 60 -12.31 -25.40 4.52
C LEU A 60 -12.89 -24.01 4.24
N ASP A 61 -14.19 -23.80 4.45
CA ASP A 61 -14.89 -22.52 4.26
C ASP A 61 -14.37 -21.44 5.22
N TYR A 62 -13.95 -21.81 6.43
CA TYR A 62 -13.28 -20.93 7.40
C TYR A 62 -11.74 -20.92 7.28
N GLY A 63 -11.16 -21.62 6.30
CA GLY A 63 -9.71 -21.59 6.02
C GLY A 63 -8.83 -22.38 7.00
N MET A 64 -9.40 -23.31 7.76
CA MET A 64 -8.72 -24.24 8.66
C MET A 64 -7.82 -25.20 7.87
N SER A 65 -6.62 -25.50 8.39
CA SER A 65 -5.68 -26.34 7.66
C SER A 65 -6.08 -27.82 7.65
N MET A 66 -5.95 -28.51 6.51
CA MET A 66 -6.28 -29.95 6.37
C MET A 66 -5.64 -30.87 7.42
N ARG A 67 -4.53 -30.47 8.04
CA ARG A 67 -3.91 -31.22 9.15
C ARG A 67 -4.65 -31.02 10.47
N ASN A 68 -4.96 -29.77 10.83
CA ASN A 68 -5.67 -29.44 12.06
C ASN A 68 -7.14 -29.88 11.97
N LEU A 69 -7.70 -29.82 10.76
CA LEU A 69 -8.97 -30.43 10.39
C LEU A 69 -8.93 -31.95 10.58
N GLY A 70 -7.84 -32.62 10.16
CA GLY A 70 -7.56 -34.02 10.46
C GLY A 70 -7.46 -34.33 11.96
N ASP A 71 -6.76 -33.49 12.74
CA ASP A 71 -6.64 -33.66 14.19
C ASP A 71 -8.01 -33.49 14.89
N VAL A 72 -8.84 -32.52 14.45
CA VAL A 72 -10.22 -32.33 14.92
C VAL A 72 -11.09 -33.52 14.52
N GLN A 73 -11.00 -34.00 13.28
CA GLN A 73 -11.70 -35.22 12.82
C GLN A 73 -11.25 -36.47 13.60
N GLU A 74 -9.97 -36.59 13.96
CA GLU A 74 -9.46 -37.72 14.75
C GLU A 74 -9.92 -37.64 16.21
N LYS A 75 -9.94 -36.45 16.83
CA LYS A 75 -10.56 -36.23 18.15
C LYS A 75 -12.05 -36.54 18.12
N PHE A 76 -12.78 -36.09 17.10
CA PHE A 76 -14.21 -36.35 16.91
C PHE A 76 -14.48 -37.86 16.74
N ARG A 77 -13.71 -38.57 15.89
CA ARG A 77 -13.77 -40.03 15.75
C ARG A 77 -13.49 -40.76 17.06
N LYS A 78 -12.47 -40.33 17.83
CA LYS A 78 -12.15 -40.91 19.15
C LYS A 78 -13.29 -40.72 20.13
N TYR A 79 -13.89 -39.53 20.20
CA TYR A 79 -15.06 -39.26 21.03
C TYR A 79 -16.25 -40.15 20.65
N PHE A 80 -16.63 -40.20 19.37
CA PHE A 80 -17.74 -41.01 18.87
C PHE A 80 -17.54 -42.52 19.11
N HIS A 81 -16.33 -43.05 18.85
CA HIS A 81 -16.01 -44.45 19.12
C HIS A 81 -15.97 -44.79 20.61
N THR A 82 -15.68 -43.84 21.49
CA THR A 82 -15.64 -44.06 22.94
C THR A 82 -17.06 -44.07 23.53
N SER A 83 -17.91 -43.12 23.15
CA SER A 83 -19.32 -43.09 23.58
C SER A 83 -20.10 -44.32 23.11
N HIS A 84 -19.96 -44.70 21.83
CA HIS A 84 -20.76 -45.79 21.25
C HIS A 84 -20.31 -47.20 21.72
N ARG A 85 -19.11 -47.36 22.30
CA ARG A 85 -18.62 -48.67 22.77
C ARG A 85 -19.10 -49.06 24.18
N THR A 86 -19.69 -48.17 24.97
CA THR A 86 -20.17 -48.51 26.33
C THR A 86 -21.56 -47.95 26.71
N PRO A 87 -22.65 -48.24 25.94
CA PRO A 87 -24.00 -47.68 26.19
C PRO A 87 -24.60 -47.98 27.58
N HIS A 88 -24.07 -48.98 28.29
CA HIS A 88 -24.59 -49.45 29.57
C HIS A 88 -23.80 -48.99 30.81
N LEU A 89 -22.69 -48.25 30.66
CA LEU A 89 -21.89 -47.76 31.79
C LEU A 89 -21.89 -46.23 31.95
N VAL A 90 -22.22 -45.47 30.89
CA VAL A 90 -22.20 -44.00 30.94
C VAL A 90 -23.43 -43.42 31.65
N LYS A 91 -24.54 -44.15 31.76
CA LYS A 91 -25.80 -43.64 32.34
C LYS A 91 -25.80 -43.34 33.85
N GLU A 92 -24.82 -43.80 34.63
CA GLU A 92 -24.80 -43.61 36.10
C GLU A 92 -23.89 -42.47 36.57
N ARG A 93 -23.13 -41.82 35.69
CA ARG A 93 -22.36 -40.60 36.01
C ARG A 93 -22.38 -39.65 34.82
N GLY A 94 -22.47 -38.34 35.05
CA GLY A 94 -22.58 -37.30 34.01
C GLY A 94 -21.34 -37.08 33.13
N GLY A 95 -20.55 -38.13 32.85
CA GLY A 95 -19.33 -38.09 32.05
C GLY A 95 -19.57 -37.86 30.55
N GLU A 96 -20.76 -38.16 30.03
CA GLU A 96 -21.13 -37.86 28.63
C GLU A 96 -21.08 -36.34 28.36
N ASN A 97 -21.64 -35.55 29.29
CA ASN A 97 -21.54 -34.08 29.24
C ASN A 97 -20.11 -33.57 29.50
N ALA A 98 -19.32 -34.29 30.31
CA ALA A 98 -17.94 -33.91 30.59
C ALA A 98 -17.04 -34.11 29.37
N ALA A 99 -17.05 -35.28 28.74
CA ALA A 99 -16.24 -35.58 27.56
C ALA A 99 -16.66 -34.77 26.33
N MET A 100 -17.95 -34.42 26.20
CA MET A 100 -18.40 -33.46 25.18
C MET A 100 -17.92 -32.04 25.50
N GLY A 101 -17.90 -31.66 26.79
CA GLY A 101 -17.27 -30.43 27.28
C GLY A 101 -15.79 -30.37 26.93
N ASP A 102 -15.02 -31.40 27.29
CA ASP A 102 -13.59 -31.52 26.99
C ASP A 102 -13.32 -31.39 25.48
N LEU A 103 -14.11 -32.04 24.61
CA LEU A 103 -13.97 -31.93 23.15
C LEU A 103 -14.35 -30.54 22.62
N VAL A 104 -15.44 -29.95 23.12
CA VAL A 104 -15.87 -28.60 22.73
C VAL A 104 -14.87 -27.56 23.19
N ASP A 105 -14.27 -27.73 24.37
CA ASP A 105 -13.24 -26.85 24.90
C ASP A 105 -11.91 -27.06 24.15
N ASP A 106 -11.52 -28.29 23.79
CA ASP A 106 -10.40 -28.59 22.88
C ASP A 106 -10.55 -27.90 21.52
N ILE A 107 -11.75 -27.97 20.91
CA ILE A 107 -12.07 -27.31 19.65
C ILE A 107 -12.09 -25.80 19.83
N ARG A 108 -12.62 -25.29 20.96
CA ARG A 108 -12.58 -23.85 21.27
C ARG A 108 -11.16 -23.34 21.47
N ASP A 109 -10.26 -24.14 22.05
CA ASP A 109 -8.84 -23.81 22.23
C ASP A 109 -8.07 -23.80 20.90
N VAL A 110 -8.39 -24.72 19.98
CA VAL A 110 -7.88 -24.69 18.60
C VAL A 110 -8.41 -23.45 17.86
N LEU A 111 -9.72 -23.17 17.96
CA LEU A 111 -10.33 -21.99 17.34
C LEU A 111 -9.80 -20.68 17.92
N HIS A 112 -9.64 -20.53 19.23
CA HIS A 112 -9.02 -19.34 19.84
C HIS A 112 -7.52 -19.19 19.52
N ARG A 113 -6.85 -20.24 19.01
CA ARG A 113 -5.43 -20.18 18.60
C ARG A 113 -5.26 -19.84 17.12
N GLU A 114 -6.11 -20.39 16.24
CA GLU A 114 -6.13 -20.01 14.81
C GLU A 114 -6.88 -18.69 14.55
N PHE A 115 -7.87 -18.38 15.39
CA PHE A 115 -8.77 -17.22 15.36
C PHE A 115 -8.89 -16.61 16.77
N PRO A 116 -7.81 -16.01 17.32
CA PRO A 116 -7.86 -15.32 18.60
C PRO A 116 -8.91 -14.20 18.59
N GLU A 117 -9.58 -14.00 19.73
CA GLU A 117 -10.61 -12.97 19.83
C GLU A 117 -10.08 -11.59 19.44
N GLU A 118 -10.84 -10.86 18.62
CA GLU A 118 -10.54 -9.54 18.03
C GLU A 118 -10.25 -8.42 19.08
N ASN A 119 -10.34 -8.76 20.37
CA ASN A 119 -10.10 -7.89 21.51
C ASN A 119 -8.70 -8.04 22.13
N TYR A 120 -7.89 -9.04 21.76
CA TYR A 120 -6.62 -9.32 22.42
C TYR A 120 -5.55 -8.24 22.12
N LYS A 121 -5.39 -7.29 23.06
CA LYS A 121 -4.26 -6.37 23.05
C LYS A 121 -3.03 -7.09 23.65
N PRO A 122 -1.93 -7.28 22.90
CA PRO A 122 -0.71 -7.84 23.46
C PRO A 122 -0.14 -6.95 24.56
N LYS A 123 0.61 -7.53 25.48
CA LYS A 123 1.45 -6.79 26.43
C LYS A 123 2.81 -6.47 25.79
N PRO A 124 3.51 -5.40 26.23
CA PRO A 124 4.81 -5.04 25.69
C PRO A 124 5.81 -6.21 25.65
N SER A 125 5.89 -7.04 26.70
CA SER A 125 6.83 -8.19 26.73
C SER A 125 6.54 -9.23 25.65
N GLN A 126 5.29 -9.37 25.20
CA GLN A 126 4.86 -10.34 24.17
C GLN A 126 5.16 -9.86 22.75
N THR A 127 5.44 -8.56 22.56
CA THR A 127 5.83 -8.02 21.26
C THR A 127 7.30 -8.29 20.92
N ILE A 128 8.11 -8.71 21.90
CA ILE A 128 9.55 -8.94 21.71
C ILE A 128 9.77 -10.25 20.93
N PRO A 129 10.39 -10.20 19.73
CA PRO A 129 10.64 -11.38 18.93
C PRO A 129 11.69 -12.29 19.59
N ARG A 130 11.72 -13.57 19.20
CA ARG A 130 12.67 -14.54 19.76
C ARG A 130 14.09 -14.26 19.25
N LEU A 131 14.95 -13.83 20.16
CA LEU A 131 16.34 -13.45 19.91
C LEU A 131 17.28 -14.67 19.86
N GLY A 132 18.58 -14.43 19.64
CA GLY A 132 19.60 -15.49 19.52
C GLY A 132 20.14 -15.67 18.09
N PRO A 133 20.76 -16.81 17.76
CA PRO A 133 21.45 -17.03 16.47
C PRO A 133 20.48 -17.17 15.30
N LEU A 134 20.95 -16.81 14.10
CA LEU A 134 20.27 -17.12 12.85
C LEU A 134 20.50 -18.61 12.50
N SER A 135 19.63 -19.19 11.67
CA SER A 135 19.75 -20.58 11.25
C SER A 135 18.86 -20.76 10.01
N PRO A 136 19.43 -21.03 8.81
CA PRO A 136 18.66 -20.96 7.55
C PRO A 136 17.45 -21.91 7.54
N ASN A 137 17.62 -23.14 8.02
CA ASN A 137 16.53 -24.15 8.05
C ASN A 137 15.57 -23.98 9.26
N LYS A 138 15.49 -22.79 9.86
CA LYS A 138 14.53 -22.45 10.94
C LYS A 138 13.82 -21.15 10.61
N PRO A 139 12.50 -21.05 10.85
CA PRO A 139 11.76 -19.84 10.53
C PRO A 139 12.23 -18.65 11.39
N LEU A 140 12.05 -17.45 10.84
CA LEU A 140 12.43 -16.21 11.47
C LEU A 140 11.54 -15.95 12.71
N PHE A 141 10.22 -16.07 12.53
CA PHE A 141 9.20 -16.01 13.57
C PHE A 141 8.59 -17.39 13.86
N LYS A 142 7.85 -17.53 14.96
CA LYS A 142 7.08 -18.73 15.33
C LYS A 142 5.60 -18.38 15.56
N PRO A 143 4.70 -19.37 15.67
CA PRO A 143 3.36 -19.12 16.20
C PRO A 143 3.42 -18.41 17.56
N ASP A 144 2.40 -17.60 17.84
CA ASP A 144 2.24 -16.71 19.00
C ASP A 144 3.22 -15.52 19.06
N ASP A 145 4.19 -15.41 18.13
CA ASP A 145 5.05 -14.22 18.01
C ASP A 145 4.25 -13.07 17.36
N PHE A 146 4.38 -11.85 17.89
CA PHE A 146 3.74 -10.65 17.33
C PHE A 146 4.67 -9.93 16.33
N VAL A 147 4.16 -9.72 15.11
CA VAL A 147 4.91 -9.17 13.96
C VAL A 147 4.17 -7.97 13.37
N GLU A 148 4.91 -7.04 12.78
CA GLU A 148 4.34 -6.00 11.92
C GLU A 148 4.30 -6.51 10.48
N ILE A 149 3.10 -6.53 9.87
CA ILE A 149 2.91 -6.79 8.44
C ILE A 149 2.62 -5.49 7.69
N LYS A 150 3.14 -5.36 6.46
CA LYS A 150 2.80 -4.25 5.55
C LYS A 150 1.55 -4.57 4.74
N GLY A 151 0.45 -3.88 5.07
CA GLY A 151 -0.81 -3.95 4.34
C GLY A 151 -0.77 -3.25 2.97
N TRP A 152 -1.80 -3.46 2.15
CA TRP A 152 -1.95 -2.81 0.85
C TRP A 152 -1.95 -1.28 0.95
N ASP A 153 -2.56 -0.74 2.01
CA ASP A 153 -2.54 0.68 2.40
C ASP A 153 -1.15 1.22 2.83
N GLN A 154 -0.09 0.47 2.56
CA GLN A 154 1.32 0.75 2.84
C GLN A 154 1.64 0.94 4.33
N ARG A 155 0.69 0.63 5.23
CA ARG A 155 0.84 0.75 6.68
C ARG A 155 1.30 -0.56 7.29
N TRP A 156 2.15 -0.42 8.29
CA TRP A 156 2.51 -1.51 9.18
C TRP A 156 1.41 -1.70 10.23
N ARG A 157 1.01 -2.95 10.45
CA ARG A 157 -0.02 -3.33 11.44
C ARG A 157 0.51 -4.48 12.29
N LEU A 158 0.40 -4.36 13.62
CA LEU A 158 0.84 -5.40 14.54
C LEU A 158 -0.20 -6.52 14.58
N VAL A 159 0.20 -7.72 14.21
CA VAL A 159 -0.61 -8.94 14.15
C VAL A 159 0.12 -10.11 14.83
N MET A 160 -0.60 -11.13 15.27
CA MET A 160 -0.01 -12.37 15.80
C MET A 160 0.20 -13.37 14.66
N VAL A 161 1.35 -14.04 14.63
CA VAL A 161 1.57 -15.21 13.76
C VAL A 161 0.76 -16.38 14.31
N THR A 162 -0.21 -16.88 13.54
CA THR A 162 -1.02 -18.05 13.94
C THR A 162 -0.44 -19.36 13.40
N ARG A 163 0.24 -19.32 12.25
CA ARG A 163 0.86 -20.49 11.64
C ARG A 163 2.12 -20.12 10.85
N VAL A 164 3.10 -21.02 10.87
CA VAL A 164 4.25 -21.00 9.95
C VAL A 164 4.12 -22.19 9.01
N ILE A 165 4.34 -21.94 7.72
CA ILE A 165 4.32 -22.93 6.65
C ILE A 165 5.78 -23.10 6.18
N LYS A 166 6.18 -24.34 5.87
CA LYS A 166 7.55 -24.73 5.51
C LYS A 166 7.53 -25.37 4.12
N ASN A 167 7.95 -24.62 3.11
CA ASN A 167 7.92 -24.99 1.70
C ASN A 167 9.34 -25.26 1.19
N ALA A 168 9.51 -26.22 0.29
CA ALA A 168 10.76 -26.36 -0.46
C ALA A 168 10.85 -25.27 -1.55
N PRO A 169 12.06 -24.93 -2.04
CA PRO A 169 12.23 -24.15 -3.26
C PRO A 169 11.59 -24.84 -4.46
N ASN A 170 11.06 -24.05 -5.40
CA ASN A 170 10.34 -24.56 -6.58
C ASN A 170 11.25 -25.34 -7.55
N ASP A 171 12.56 -25.10 -7.48
CA ASP A 171 13.64 -25.73 -8.24
C ASP A 171 14.24 -26.96 -7.53
N TYR A 172 13.82 -27.27 -6.30
CA TYR A 172 14.35 -28.42 -5.55
C TYR A 172 13.71 -29.75 -5.99
N ASP A 173 14.25 -30.35 -7.05
CA ASP A 173 13.84 -31.68 -7.47
C ASP A 173 14.29 -32.77 -6.46
N TRP A 174 13.30 -33.40 -5.83
CA TRP A 174 13.47 -34.53 -4.90
C TRP A 174 13.98 -35.81 -5.58
N ASN A 175 13.90 -35.90 -6.91
CA ASN A 175 14.31 -37.08 -7.68
C ASN A 175 15.80 -37.05 -8.06
N LEU A 176 16.47 -35.89 -7.99
CA LEU A 176 17.90 -35.76 -8.29
C LEU A 176 18.75 -36.56 -7.28
N PRO A 177 19.61 -37.50 -7.74
CA PRO A 177 20.46 -38.29 -6.83
C PRO A 177 21.42 -37.45 -5.98
N SER A 178 21.78 -36.24 -6.43
CA SER A 178 22.57 -35.26 -5.67
C SER A 178 21.86 -34.74 -4.42
N ASN A 179 20.53 -34.66 -4.46
CA ASN A 179 19.70 -34.06 -3.42
C ASN A 179 19.31 -35.09 -2.33
N LYS A 180 19.70 -36.35 -2.52
CA LYS A 180 19.38 -37.45 -1.63
C LYS A 180 20.08 -37.29 -0.27
N PHE A 181 19.27 -37.17 0.79
CA PHE A 181 19.69 -36.86 2.18
C PHE A 181 20.22 -35.44 2.41
N ILE A 182 20.11 -34.54 1.42
CA ILE A 182 20.30 -33.10 1.64
C ILE A 182 18.93 -32.50 2.01
N GLU A 183 18.89 -31.59 2.99
CA GLU A 183 17.73 -30.72 3.17
C GLU A 183 17.84 -29.51 2.23
N PRO A 184 16.77 -29.11 1.53
CA PRO A 184 16.76 -27.81 0.85
C PRO A 184 16.94 -26.65 1.85
N GLU A 185 17.35 -25.49 1.34
CA GLU A 185 17.13 -24.23 2.06
C GLU A 185 15.63 -23.96 2.07
N TRP A 186 15.01 -23.94 3.24
CA TRP A 186 13.55 -23.97 3.35
C TRP A 186 12.95 -22.57 3.29
N ASN A 187 12.01 -22.38 2.35
CA ASN A 187 11.19 -21.17 2.27
C ASN A 187 10.12 -21.22 3.36
N PHE A 188 10.00 -20.13 4.14
CA PHE A 188 9.02 -20.02 5.22
C PHE A 188 8.03 -18.90 4.95
N THR A 189 6.75 -19.27 4.81
CA THR A 189 5.62 -18.34 4.72
C THR A 189 4.77 -18.41 5.99
N TYR A 190 3.97 -17.38 6.23
CA TYR A 190 3.34 -17.13 7.53
C TYR A 190 1.86 -16.77 7.38
N ASN A 191 1.01 -17.35 8.24
CA ASN A 191 -0.33 -16.83 8.49
C ASN A 191 -0.24 -15.89 9.69
N ALA A 192 -0.68 -14.63 9.52
CA ALA A 192 -0.55 -13.59 10.53
C ALA A 192 -1.80 -12.69 10.55
N GLY A 193 -2.53 -12.69 11.67
CA GLY A 193 -3.86 -12.07 11.75
C GLY A 193 -4.82 -12.65 10.71
N ALA A 194 -5.45 -11.79 9.91
CA ALA A 194 -6.29 -12.19 8.77
C ALA A 194 -5.49 -12.70 7.56
N HIS A 195 -4.21 -12.32 7.43
CA HIS A 195 -3.41 -12.63 6.25
C HIS A 195 -2.95 -14.10 6.23
N ARG A 196 -2.74 -14.64 5.04
CA ARG A 196 -2.36 -16.05 4.78
C ARG A 196 -1.20 -16.11 3.79
N ASP A 197 -0.35 -17.12 3.95
CA ASP A 197 0.80 -17.42 3.06
C ASP A 197 1.73 -16.22 2.78
N VAL A 198 1.95 -15.38 3.80
CA VAL A 198 2.74 -14.15 3.69
C VAL A 198 4.23 -14.48 3.70
N ASP A 199 5.00 -13.97 2.75
CA ASP A 199 6.46 -14.04 2.77
C ASP A 199 7.08 -13.22 3.92
N SER A 200 8.14 -13.78 4.50
CA SER A 200 9.09 -13.14 5.40
C SER A 200 9.45 -11.69 5.04
N SER A 201 9.66 -11.35 3.76
CA SER A 201 10.05 -10.00 3.32
C SER A 201 9.03 -8.90 3.66
N ARG A 202 7.75 -9.28 3.78
CA ARG A 202 6.61 -8.41 4.12
C ARG A 202 6.32 -8.34 5.62
N LEU A 203 7.06 -9.09 6.44
CA LEU A 203 6.97 -9.11 7.90
C LEU A 203 8.21 -8.49 8.54
N ARG A 204 8.03 -7.84 9.69
CA ARG A 204 9.14 -7.35 10.52
C ARG A 204 8.82 -7.44 12.01
N ALA A 205 9.84 -7.29 12.85
CA ALA A 205 9.64 -7.18 14.29
C ALA A 205 8.92 -5.86 14.65
N SER A 206 8.11 -5.89 15.72
CA SER A 206 7.41 -4.69 16.21
C SER A 206 8.38 -3.55 16.52
N LYS A 207 8.04 -2.34 16.08
CA LYS A 207 8.80 -1.13 16.41
C LYS A 207 8.91 -0.91 17.91
N THR A 208 7.83 -1.21 18.63
CA THR A 208 7.74 -1.12 20.10
C THR A 208 8.75 -2.06 20.76
N ALA A 209 8.82 -3.31 20.31
CA ALA A 209 9.79 -4.28 20.81
C ALA A 209 11.24 -3.88 20.54
N LEU A 210 11.53 -3.41 19.32
CA LEU A 210 12.86 -2.94 18.97
C LEU A 210 13.27 -1.73 19.82
N LYS A 211 12.37 -0.80 20.11
CA LYS A 211 12.61 0.28 21.09
C LYS A 211 12.89 -0.24 22.50
N ILE A 212 12.21 -1.29 22.97
CA ILE A 212 12.44 -1.86 24.31
C ILE A 212 13.82 -2.51 24.40
N VAL A 213 14.29 -3.20 23.35
CA VAL A 213 15.60 -3.88 23.34
C VAL A 213 16.77 -2.93 23.03
N PHE A 214 16.59 -2.01 22.09
CA PHE A 214 17.67 -1.19 21.50
C PHE A 214 17.59 0.30 21.84
N GLY A 215 16.52 0.76 22.48
CA GLY A 215 16.23 2.17 22.70
C GLY A 215 15.72 2.88 21.45
N SER A 216 15.43 4.17 21.60
CA SER A 216 14.99 5.01 20.48
C SER A 216 16.14 5.53 19.60
N ARG A 217 17.40 5.32 19.99
CA ARG A 217 18.59 5.88 19.31
C ARG A 217 18.76 5.45 17.83
N PRO A 218 18.52 4.18 17.42
CA PRO A 218 18.57 3.79 16.01
C PRO A 218 17.52 4.51 15.14
N PHE A 219 16.37 4.87 15.73
CA PHE A 219 15.32 5.61 15.04
C PHE A 219 15.68 7.10 14.90
N VAL A 220 16.48 7.66 15.82
CA VAL A 220 17.10 9.00 15.64
C VAL A 220 18.10 8.98 14.49
N TRP A 221 18.95 7.94 14.40
CA TRP A 221 19.86 7.74 13.27
C TRP A 221 19.11 7.65 11.94
N GLN A 222 17.98 6.93 11.88
CA GLN A 222 17.19 6.77 10.65
C GLN A 222 16.71 8.12 10.09
N GLN A 223 16.26 9.05 10.95
CA GLN A 223 15.85 10.40 10.52
C GLN A 223 17.03 11.18 9.92
N TRP A 224 18.18 11.14 10.57
CA TRP A 224 19.41 11.78 10.10
C TRP A 224 19.90 11.18 8.76
N ALA A 225 19.88 9.85 8.64
CA ALA A 225 20.30 9.13 7.45
C ALA A 225 19.38 9.42 6.25
N LEU A 226 18.06 9.52 6.46
CA LEU A 226 17.11 9.95 5.43
C LEU A 226 17.32 11.42 5.00
N LEU A 227 17.70 12.32 5.92
CA LEU A 227 18.06 13.69 5.56
C LEU A 227 19.39 13.79 4.81
N LYS A 228 20.40 12.99 5.18
CA LYS A 228 21.65 12.88 4.41
C LYS A 228 21.41 12.23 3.04
N LEU A 229 20.48 11.27 2.94
CA LEU A 229 20.04 10.70 1.65
C LEU A 229 19.36 11.75 0.77
N GLU A 230 18.37 12.51 1.27
CA GLU A 230 17.72 13.57 0.49
C GLU A 230 18.70 14.69 0.11
N ALA A 231 19.70 14.98 0.95
CA ALA A 231 20.79 15.88 0.58
C ALA A 231 21.59 15.35 -0.63
N LYS A 232 21.89 14.05 -0.67
CA LYS A 232 22.65 13.41 -1.75
C LYS A 232 21.87 13.14 -3.03
N LEU A 233 20.63 12.64 -2.95
CA LEU A 233 19.84 12.20 -4.13
C LEU A 233 19.81 13.29 -5.22
N ARG A 234 20.29 12.92 -6.41
CA ARG A 234 20.43 13.81 -7.57
C ARG A 234 19.23 13.62 -8.50
N PHE A 235 18.83 14.69 -9.17
CA PHE A 235 17.95 14.62 -10.33
C PHE A 235 18.48 15.63 -11.35
N GLN A 236 18.89 15.17 -12.53
CA GLN A 236 19.58 15.97 -13.54
C GLN A 236 18.88 15.83 -14.90
N HIS A 237 18.48 16.94 -15.51
CA HIS A 237 17.74 16.90 -16.78
C HIS A 237 18.59 16.28 -17.90
N GLY A 238 18.06 15.26 -18.58
CA GLY A 238 18.72 14.56 -19.68
C GLY A 238 19.65 13.41 -19.25
N HIS A 239 19.92 13.23 -17.96
CA HIS A 239 20.59 12.04 -17.45
C HIS A 239 19.68 10.79 -17.57
N GLN A 240 20.27 9.62 -17.76
CA GLN A 240 19.52 8.36 -17.94
C GLN A 240 19.39 7.60 -16.61
N ASP A 241 20.49 7.53 -15.85
CA ASP A 241 20.64 6.73 -14.64
C ASP A 241 20.42 7.53 -13.34
N ASP A 242 19.47 8.50 -13.35
CA ASP A 242 19.07 9.18 -12.12
C ASP A 242 18.69 8.16 -11.03
N PHE A 243 19.19 8.38 -9.81
CA PHE A 243 19.08 7.48 -8.65
C PHE A 243 19.89 6.18 -8.74
N LEU A 244 20.26 5.70 -9.93
CA LEU A 244 21.09 4.50 -10.10
C LEU A 244 22.59 4.79 -9.93
N GLU A 245 23.03 6.06 -10.00
CA GLU A 245 24.37 6.54 -9.59
C GLU A 245 24.79 6.06 -8.18
N MET A 246 23.83 5.81 -7.28
CA MET A 246 24.07 5.52 -5.87
C MET A 246 23.11 4.45 -5.34
N ASP A 247 23.65 3.26 -5.07
CA ASP A 247 22.99 2.20 -4.30
C ASP A 247 22.47 2.75 -2.95
N ILE A 248 21.15 2.84 -2.83
CA ILE A 248 20.47 3.55 -1.73
C ILE A 248 20.46 2.68 -0.47
N GLU A 249 20.32 1.37 -0.62
CA GLU A 249 20.36 0.42 0.50
C GLU A 249 21.78 0.33 1.08
N LYS A 250 22.80 0.23 0.24
CA LYS A 250 24.20 0.29 0.67
C LYS A 250 24.54 1.63 1.32
N PHE A 251 24.03 2.75 0.81
CA PHE A 251 24.18 4.04 1.48
C PHE A 251 23.60 4.01 2.91
N GLY A 252 22.39 3.47 3.10
CA GLY A 252 21.77 3.30 4.41
C GLY A 252 22.56 2.36 5.33
N MET A 253 23.06 1.25 4.78
CA MET A 253 23.83 0.24 5.50
C MET A 253 25.21 0.75 5.93
N ASP A 254 25.96 1.41 5.04
CA ASP A 254 27.29 1.94 5.36
C ASP A 254 27.19 3.18 6.28
N SER A 255 26.13 3.99 6.14
CA SER A 255 25.82 5.06 7.11
C SER A 255 25.46 4.51 8.49
N PHE A 256 24.87 3.32 8.59
CA PHE A 256 24.63 2.64 9.87
C PHE A 256 25.93 2.10 10.46
N LYS A 257 26.76 1.40 9.68
CA LYS A 257 28.07 0.89 10.12
C LYS A 257 28.99 2.02 10.63
N TRP A 258 28.99 3.18 9.96
CA TRP A 258 29.74 4.36 10.38
C TRP A 258 29.27 4.93 11.72
N TRP A 259 27.94 5.02 11.91
CA TRP A 259 27.33 5.53 13.14
C TRP A 259 27.47 4.56 14.33
N LEU A 260 27.32 3.26 14.08
CA LEU A 260 27.51 2.19 15.06
C LEU A 260 28.94 2.17 15.64
N ASN A 261 29.94 2.52 14.81
CA ASN A 261 31.35 2.52 15.21
C ASN A 261 31.86 3.85 15.77
N GLN A 262 31.01 4.87 15.93
CA GLN A 262 31.40 6.10 16.63
C GLN A 262 31.72 5.81 18.10
N PRO A 263 32.83 6.33 18.67
CA PRO A 263 33.15 6.16 20.10
C PRO A 263 32.03 6.65 21.04
N ARG A 264 31.26 7.66 20.62
CA ARG A 264 30.09 8.19 21.35
C ARG A 264 28.88 7.24 21.40
N ASN A 265 28.96 6.11 20.70
CA ASN A 265 27.89 5.13 20.54
C ASN A 265 28.30 3.76 21.10
N GLU A 266 29.38 3.69 21.89
CA GLU A 266 29.94 2.42 22.38
C GLU A 266 28.96 1.65 23.30
N ASP A 267 28.18 2.36 24.10
CA ASP A 267 27.09 1.82 24.91
C ASP A 267 26.04 1.10 24.05
N PHE A 268 25.58 1.73 22.96
CA PHE A 268 24.69 1.11 22.00
C PHE A 268 25.36 -0.07 21.28
N ARG A 269 26.64 0.09 20.89
CA ARG A 269 27.41 -0.95 20.20
C ARG A 269 27.57 -2.21 21.07
N ARG A 270 27.76 -2.06 22.39
CA ARG A 270 27.78 -3.17 23.35
C ARG A 270 26.44 -3.92 23.35
N VAL A 271 25.31 -3.21 23.44
CA VAL A 271 23.96 -3.81 23.36
C VAL A 271 23.68 -4.48 22.01
N TYR A 272 24.11 -3.87 20.90
CA TYR A 272 23.92 -4.42 19.55
C TYR A 272 24.69 -5.74 19.32
N TYR A 273 25.89 -5.87 19.91
CA TYR A 273 26.70 -7.09 19.81
C TYR A 273 26.50 -8.10 20.97
N ASP A 274 25.68 -7.78 21.98
CA ASP A 274 25.37 -8.67 23.10
C ASP A 274 24.78 -10.02 22.63
N GLU A 275 25.24 -11.12 23.22
CA GLU A 275 24.86 -12.48 22.83
C GLU A 275 23.37 -12.77 23.08
N ARG A 276 22.77 -12.12 24.08
CA ARG A 276 21.34 -12.20 24.40
C ARG A 276 20.45 -11.64 23.29
N VAL A 277 20.98 -10.66 22.53
CA VAL A 277 20.34 -10.12 21.33
C VAL A 277 20.57 -11.02 20.13
N GLY A 278 21.80 -11.51 19.99
CA GLY A 278 22.19 -12.42 18.92
C GLY A 278 21.99 -11.85 17.51
N GLU A 279 22.07 -12.72 16.52
CA GLU A 279 21.94 -12.34 15.11
C GLU A 279 20.51 -12.01 14.71
N LYS A 280 19.51 -12.73 15.26
CA LYS A 280 18.10 -12.44 15.02
C LYS A 280 17.72 -11.04 15.47
N GLY A 281 18.13 -10.63 16.67
CA GLY A 281 17.88 -9.27 17.16
C GLY A 281 18.51 -8.19 16.28
N ARG A 282 19.77 -8.39 15.86
CA ARG A 282 20.46 -7.50 14.92
C ARG A 282 19.73 -7.42 13.56
N ALA A 283 19.37 -8.57 12.98
CA ALA A 283 18.66 -8.64 11.70
C ALA A 283 17.28 -7.96 11.76
N HIS A 284 16.52 -8.19 12.82
CA HIS A 284 15.23 -7.53 13.05
C HIS A 284 15.35 -6.00 13.18
N LEU A 285 16.40 -5.50 13.83
CA LEU A 285 16.65 -4.07 13.89
C LEU A 285 17.03 -3.52 12.50
N LEU A 286 17.94 -4.20 11.80
CA LEU A 286 18.42 -3.79 10.49
C LEU A 286 17.30 -3.71 9.46
N ASP A 287 16.48 -4.76 9.28
CA ASP A 287 15.32 -4.71 8.38
C ASP A 287 14.42 -3.50 8.71
N HIS A 288 14.08 -3.31 9.98
CA HIS A 288 13.16 -2.24 10.39
C HIS A 288 13.71 -0.85 10.08
N ILE A 289 15.00 -0.60 10.32
CA ILE A 289 15.60 0.73 10.09
C ILE A 289 16.02 0.96 8.62
N GLN A 290 16.35 -0.10 7.87
CA GLN A 290 16.74 -0.03 6.46
C GLN A 290 15.54 -0.06 5.49
N LYS A 291 14.34 -0.49 5.93
CA LYS A 291 13.13 -0.60 5.08
C LYS A 291 12.82 0.64 4.21
N PRO A 292 12.98 1.90 4.68
CA PRO A 292 12.81 3.07 3.82
C PRO A 292 13.82 3.12 2.67
N PHE A 293 15.09 2.75 2.92
CA PHE A 293 16.15 2.72 1.92
C PHE A 293 15.88 1.62 0.88
N GLN A 294 15.41 0.44 1.31
CA GLN A 294 14.98 -0.65 0.43
C GLN A 294 13.83 -0.22 -0.50
N VAL A 295 12.79 0.44 0.04
CA VAL A 295 11.66 0.96 -0.76
C VAL A 295 12.10 2.05 -1.73
N LEU A 296 13.04 2.91 -1.34
CA LEU A 296 13.61 3.93 -2.23
C LEU A 296 14.46 3.31 -3.34
N ASN A 297 15.18 2.22 -3.05
CA ASN A 297 15.98 1.49 -4.03
C ASN A 297 15.09 0.78 -5.07
N SER A 298 14.01 0.12 -4.65
CA SER A 298 13.07 -0.52 -5.60
C SER A 298 12.26 0.48 -6.43
N ILE A 299 11.95 1.67 -5.92
CA ILE A 299 11.39 2.77 -6.74
C ILE A 299 12.42 3.28 -7.77
N ALA A 300 13.69 3.41 -7.40
CA ALA A 300 14.75 3.87 -8.30
C ALA A 300 14.92 2.92 -9.48
N VAL A 301 15.08 1.61 -9.20
CA VAL A 301 15.15 0.56 -10.23
C VAL A 301 13.83 0.48 -11.01
N GLY A 302 12.68 0.44 -10.31
CA GLY A 302 11.34 0.37 -10.92
C GLY A 302 10.91 -1.04 -11.31
N GLU A 303 11.48 -2.06 -10.67
CA GLU A 303 11.10 -3.47 -10.80
C GLU A 303 10.00 -3.86 -9.77
N ASP A 304 9.51 -5.09 -9.87
CA ASP A 304 8.52 -5.70 -8.98
C ASP A 304 7.29 -4.82 -8.67
N GLU A 305 7.11 -4.47 -7.39
CA GLU A 305 5.99 -3.71 -6.84
C GLU A 305 5.94 -2.24 -7.31
N TRP A 306 6.95 -1.75 -8.04
CA TRP A 306 7.12 -0.35 -8.43
C TRP A 306 7.34 -0.14 -9.95
N ASN A 307 6.83 -1.03 -10.80
CA ASN A 307 6.76 -0.76 -12.25
C ASN A 307 5.74 0.35 -12.59
N PHE A 308 6.23 1.55 -12.92
CA PHE A 308 5.41 2.71 -13.30
C PHE A 308 4.93 2.71 -14.77
N ALA A 309 5.42 1.81 -15.63
CA ALA A 309 5.17 1.88 -17.07
C ALA A 309 3.70 1.67 -17.44
N ASP A 310 3.09 0.65 -16.83
CA ASP A 310 1.81 0.06 -17.26
C ASP A 310 0.61 0.42 -16.35
N ASP A 311 0.77 1.32 -15.38
CA ASP A 311 -0.32 1.73 -14.48
C ASP A 311 -1.12 2.90 -15.11
N PRO A 312 -2.38 2.66 -15.55
CA PRO A 312 -3.16 3.66 -16.29
C PRO A 312 -3.64 4.81 -15.42
N TYR A 313 -3.79 4.59 -14.11
CA TYR A 313 -4.42 5.53 -13.18
C TYR A 313 -3.53 6.74 -12.81
N ILE A 314 -2.29 6.80 -13.29
CA ILE A 314 -1.36 7.90 -13.02
C ILE A 314 -1.69 9.07 -13.96
N ASN A 315 -2.43 10.06 -13.45
CA ASN A 315 -2.88 11.26 -14.15
C ASN A 315 -2.03 12.52 -13.82
N VAL A 316 -2.29 13.67 -14.46
CA VAL A 316 -1.46 14.90 -14.25
C VAL A 316 -1.56 15.45 -12.83
N PHE A 317 -2.66 15.16 -12.15
CA PHE A 317 -2.92 15.54 -10.77
C PHE A 317 -2.17 14.65 -9.78
N THR A 318 -1.80 13.41 -10.15
CA THR A 318 -0.87 12.56 -9.40
C THR A 318 0.53 13.20 -9.29
N TYR A 319 1.02 13.84 -10.35
CA TYR A 319 2.28 14.60 -10.29
C TYR A 319 2.17 15.83 -9.36
N LEU A 320 1.05 16.55 -9.44
CA LEU A 320 0.76 17.67 -8.52
C LEU A 320 0.61 17.18 -7.07
N SER A 321 0.03 15.98 -6.85
CA SER A 321 -0.15 15.39 -5.53
C SER A 321 1.19 14.99 -4.90
N MET A 322 2.12 14.44 -5.68
CA MET A 322 3.47 14.12 -5.23
C MET A 322 4.32 15.35 -4.96
N PHE A 323 4.41 16.30 -5.91
CA PHE A 323 5.36 17.42 -5.80
C PHE A 323 4.81 18.66 -5.11
N GLY A 324 3.53 19.00 -5.32
CA GLY A 324 3.00 20.34 -5.03
C GLY A 324 3.57 21.43 -5.94
N THR A 325 4.01 21.07 -7.15
CA THR A 325 4.51 21.96 -8.21
C THR A 325 4.11 21.41 -9.58
N GLY A 326 4.21 22.22 -10.62
CA GLY A 326 3.79 21.90 -11.98
C GLY A 326 2.32 22.23 -12.24
N LEU A 327 1.76 23.25 -11.58
CA LEU A 327 0.33 23.54 -11.57
C LEU A 327 -0.24 23.89 -12.96
N LEU A 328 0.60 24.34 -13.90
CA LEU A 328 0.17 24.79 -15.22
C LEU A 328 -0.59 23.72 -16.01
N LEU A 329 -0.04 22.50 -16.14
CA LEU A 329 -0.71 21.46 -16.95
C LEU A 329 -2.00 20.95 -16.28
N PRO A 330 -2.02 20.58 -14.98
CA PRO A 330 -3.26 20.29 -14.24
C PRO A 330 -4.32 21.40 -14.35
N ALA A 331 -3.92 22.67 -14.35
CA ALA A 331 -4.85 23.80 -14.52
C ALA A 331 -5.40 23.90 -15.95
N ILE A 332 -4.56 23.73 -16.99
CA ILE A 332 -5.01 23.68 -18.39
C ILE A 332 -5.97 22.50 -18.60
N VAL A 333 -5.58 21.32 -18.13
CA VAL A 333 -6.33 20.08 -18.24
C VAL A 333 -7.68 20.20 -17.54
N LEU A 334 -7.71 20.66 -16.28
CA LEU A 334 -8.95 20.91 -15.54
C LEU A 334 -9.82 21.99 -16.23
N THR A 335 -9.20 22.99 -16.86
CA THR A 335 -9.93 24.02 -17.62
C THR A 335 -10.60 23.40 -18.86
N VAL A 336 -9.90 22.54 -19.62
CA VAL A 336 -10.49 21.83 -20.77
C VAL A 336 -11.60 20.87 -20.32
N GLN A 337 -11.33 20.13 -19.24
CA GLN A 337 -12.24 19.18 -18.60
C GLN A 337 -13.55 19.84 -18.09
N VAL A 338 -13.50 21.09 -17.63
CA VAL A 338 -14.72 21.83 -17.23
C VAL A 338 -15.33 22.60 -18.41
N ALA A 339 -14.53 23.23 -19.27
CA ALA A 339 -15.04 24.14 -20.30
C ALA A 339 -15.78 23.42 -21.43
N ILE A 340 -15.28 22.29 -21.94
CA ILE A 340 -15.94 21.61 -23.07
C ILE A 340 -17.34 21.08 -22.66
N PRO A 341 -17.52 20.37 -21.53
CA PRO A 341 -18.85 19.94 -21.11
C PRO A 341 -19.83 21.09 -20.82
N VAL A 342 -19.34 22.23 -20.33
CA VAL A 342 -20.16 23.43 -20.11
C VAL A 342 -20.58 24.08 -21.44
N ILE A 343 -19.70 24.11 -22.45
CA ILE A 343 -20.03 24.60 -23.79
C ILE A 343 -21.06 23.68 -24.46
N LEU A 344 -20.86 22.35 -24.40
CA LEU A 344 -21.79 21.38 -24.98
C LEU A 344 -23.16 21.41 -24.27
N LEU A 345 -23.19 21.60 -22.95
CA LEU A 345 -24.43 21.85 -22.19
C LEU A 345 -25.17 23.10 -22.70
N TYR A 346 -24.46 24.23 -22.82
CA TYR A 346 -25.04 25.49 -23.30
C TYR A 346 -25.61 25.33 -24.72
N MET A 347 -24.88 24.70 -25.63
CA MET A 347 -25.32 24.45 -27.01
C MET A 347 -26.50 23.47 -27.11
N ALA A 348 -26.65 22.56 -26.15
CA ALA A 348 -27.81 21.67 -26.06
C ALA A 348 -29.06 22.38 -25.51
N GLU A 349 -28.91 23.30 -24.54
CA GLU A 349 -30.04 24.08 -24.02
C GLU A 349 -30.58 25.12 -25.01
N GLU A 350 -29.77 25.58 -25.99
CA GLU A 350 -30.26 26.37 -27.14
C GLU A 350 -31.09 25.54 -28.13
N GLN A 351 -31.07 24.20 -28.07
CA GLN A 351 -31.88 23.30 -28.91
C GLN A 351 -33.18 22.80 -28.24
N GLU A 352 -33.51 23.30 -27.05
CA GLU A 352 -34.66 22.90 -26.19
C GLU A 352 -36.05 23.34 -26.73
N ASP A 353 -36.29 23.16 -28.03
CA ASP A 353 -37.59 23.28 -28.69
C ASP A 353 -38.22 21.88 -28.86
N CYS A 354 -38.90 21.38 -27.82
CA CYS A 354 -39.91 20.35 -28.02
C CYS A 354 -41.23 21.05 -28.37
N GLY A 355 -41.83 20.67 -29.51
CA GLY A 355 -43.16 21.16 -29.91
C GLY A 355 -44.20 20.91 -28.80
N ALA A 356 -45.22 21.76 -28.73
CA ALA A 356 -46.24 21.66 -27.70
C ALA A 356 -46.90 20.27 -27.69
N SER A 357 -47.13 19.73 -26.49
CA SER A 357 -47.52 18.33 -26.25
C SER A 357 -48.64 17.84 -27.18
N GLY A 358 -48.28 16.98 -28.15
CA GLY A 358 -49.21 16.40 -29.12
C GLY A 358 -48.60 16.06 -30.48
N ASP A 359 -47.48 16.71 -30.86
CA ASP A 359 -46.79 16.43 -32.12
C ASP A 359 -46.06 15.07 -32.11
N LEU A 360 -46.11 14.37 -33.24
CA LEU A 360 -45.44 13.07 -33.44
C LEU A 360 -43.94 13.24 -33.67
N ILE A 361 -43.12 12.51 -32.91
CA ILE A 361 -41.66 12.52 -33.04
C ILE A 361 -41.21 12.22 -34.49
N PRO A 362 -40.40 13.10 -35.13
CA PRO A 362 -39.85 12.86 -36.46
C PRO A 362 -39.02 11.57 -36.55
N LYS A 363 -39.00 10.94 -37.74
CA LYS A 363 -38.26 9.68 -37.95
C LYS A 363 -36.77 9.76 -37.61
N GLU A 364 -36.15 10.92 -37.86
CA GLU A 364 -34.73 11.17 -37.59
C GLU A 364 -34.47 11.29 -36.08
N GLU A 365 -35.31 12.04 -35.36
CA GLU A 365 -35.24 12.10 -33.90
C GLU A 365 -35.50 10.72 -33.26
N ARG A 366 -36.42 9.91 -33.79
CA ARG A 366 -36.63 8.54 -33.32
C ARG A 366 -35.39 7.65 -33.51
N LEU A 367 -34.60 7.88 -34.55
CA LEU A 367 -33.29 7.23 -34.73
C LEU A 367 -32.25 7.77 -33.73
N ALA A 368 -32.26 9.07 -33.42
CA ALA A 368 -31.40 9.66 -32.40
C ALA A 368 -31.71 9.08 -31.01
N LYS A 369 -32.98 8.98 -30.62
CA LYS A 369 -33.39 8.36 -29.34
C LYS A 369 -33.06 6.85 -29.30
N LEU A 370 -33.16 6.12 -30.43
CA LEU A 370 -32.68 4.73 -30.52
C LEU A 370 -31.15 4.62 -30.33
N MET A 371 -30.38 5.57 -30.83
CA MET A 371 -28.93 5.64 -30.62
C MET A 371 -28.60 6.01 -29.16
N ALA A 372 -29.34 6.95 -28.57
CA ALA A 372 -29.24 7.29 -27.15
C ALA A 372 -29.44 6.05 -26.26
N LEU A 373 -30.46 5.23 -26.57
CA LEU A 373 -30.70 3.96 -25.87
C LEU A 373 -29.50 3.01 -25.96
N ALA A 374 -28.82 2.92 -27.12
CA ALA A 374 -27.62 2.11 -27.28
C ALA A 374 -26.44 2.65 -26.44
N VAL A 375 -26.22 3.96 -26.40
CA VAL A 375 -25.21 4.60 -25.53
C VAL A 375 -25.54 4.37 -24.04
N PHE A 376 -26.81 4.47 -23.66
CA PHE A 376 -27.25 4.25 -22.27
C PHE A 376 -27.10 2.79 -21.83
N ILE A 377 -27.34 1.83 -22.73
CA ILE A 377 -27.04 0.40 -22.51
C ILE A 377 -25.52 0.19 -22.34
N TYR A 378 -24.69 0.83 -23.16
CA TYR A 378 -23.23 0.79 -22.99
C TYR A 378 -22.79 1.39 -21.64
N TYR A 379 -23.37 2.51 -21.21
CA TYR A 379 -23.08 3.10 -19.90
C TYR A 379 -23.48 2.18 -18.74
N MET A 380 -24.60 1.47 -18.86
CA MET A 380 -25.08 0.51 -17.86
C MET A 380 -24.16 -0.71 -17.71
N PHE A 381 -23.61 -1.23 -18.82
CA PHE A 381 -22.79 -2.46 -18.81
C PHE A 381 -21.28 -2.23 -18.81
N SER A 382 -20.79 -1.02 -19.10
CA SER A 382 -19.35 -0.70 -19.11
C SER A 382 -18.99 0.42 -18.13
N VAL A 383 -19.58 1.61 -18.27
CA VAL A 383 -19.18 2.77 -17.45
C VAL A 383 -19.53 2.59 -15.97
N ILE A 384 -20.74 2.12 -15.64
CA ILE A 384 -21.12 1.85 -14.24
C ILE A 384 -20.19 0.81 -13.59
N PRO A 385 -20.00 -0.41 -14.13
CA PRO A 385 -19.09 -1.39 -13.55
C PRO A 385 -17.64 -0.89 -13.43
N ASN A 386 -17.11 -0.23 -14.48
CA ASN A 386 -15.75 0.31 -14.46
C ASN A 386 -15.58 1.39 -13.39
N ALA A 387 -16.52 2.33 -13.27
CA ALA A 387 -16.47 3.37 -12.24
C ALA A 387 -16.48 2.77 -10.83
N TYR A 388 -17.30 1.74 -10.55
CA TYR A 388 -17.31 1.06 -9.25
C TYR A 388 -16.03 0.25 -8.98
N VAL A 389 -15.44 -0.40 -10.00
CA VAL A 389 -14.15 -1.12 -9.88
C VAL A 389 -12.99 -0.16 -9.67
N ASN A 390 -12.94 0.94 -10.44
CA ASN A 390 -11.97 2.02 -10.27
C ASN A 390 -12.08 2.62 -8.87
N PHE A 391 -13.29 2.98 -8.43
CA PHE A 391 -13.57 3.47 -7.08
C PHE A 391 -13.01 2.52 -6.00
N PHE A 392 -13.23 1.21 -6.15
CA PHE A 392 -12.70 0.22 -5.22
C PHE A 392 -11.16 0.14 -5.26
N ASN A 393 -10.55 0.10 -6.44
CA ASN A 393 -9.10 0.09 -6.62
C ASN A 393 -8.46 1.31 -5.93
N ILE A 394 -8.96 2.51 -6.23
CA ILE A 394 -8.53 3.81 -5.70
C ILE A 394 -8.81 3.94 -4.19
N SER A 395 -9.83 3.25 -3.66
CA SER A 395 -10.06 3.21 -2.21
C SER A 395 -8.89 2.55 -1.45
N GLY A 396 -8.02 1.81 -2.13
CA GLY A 396 -6.79 1.19 -1.58
C GLY A 396 -6.81 -0.34 -1.60
N GLY A 397 -7.66 -0.93 -2.45
CA GLY A 397 -7.83 -2.39 -2.55
C GLY A 397 -6.97 -3.08 -3.62
N SER A 398 -6.29 -2.35 -4.50
CA SER A 398 -5.54 -2.94 -5.62
C SER A 398 -4.02 -3.04 -5.39
N ASN A 399 -3.39 -3.96 -6.12
CA ASN A 399 -1.94 -4.21 -6.15
C ASN A 399 -1.18 -3.27 -7.13
N SER A 400 -1.76 -2.13 -7.51
CA SER A 400 -1.15 -1.22 -8.51
C SER A 400 -0.15 -0.23 -7.89
N VAL A 401 0.74 0.34 -8.70
CA VAL A 401 1.71 1.36 -8.25
C VAL A 401 0.97 2.63 -7.82
N TYR A 402 -0.04 3.06 -8.57
CA TYR A 402 -0.92 4.15 -8.20
C TYR A 402 -1.58 3.91 -6.82
N SER A 403 -2.10 2.70 -6.55
CA SER A 403 -2.64 2.34 -5.23
C SER A 403 -1.61 2.47 -4.10
N ARG A 404 -0.35 2.07 -4.35
CA ARG A 404 0.77 2.30 -3.40
C ARG A 404 1.05 3.79 -3.19
N LEU A 405 1.23 4.56 -4.27
CA LEU A 405 1.45 6.02 -4.21
C LEU A 405 0.36 6.71 -3.41
N LEU A 406 -0.90 6.47 -3.78
CA LEU A 406 -2.08 7.07 -3.18
C LEU A 406 -2.21 6.73 -1.69
N SER A 407 -1.79 5.52 -1.30
CA SER A 407 -1.73 5.07 0.10
C SER A 407 -0.63 5.78 0.89
N ILE A 408 0.53 6.03 0.30
CA ILE A 408 1.61 6.85 0.91
C ILE A 408 1.16 8.32 1.03
N ARG A 409 0.58 8.89 -0.04
CA ARG A 409 -0.09 10.20 -0.02
C ARG A 409 -1.16 10.28 1.08
N ARG A 410 -1.92 9.20 1.30
CA ARG A 410 -2.91 9.09 2.39
C ARG A 410 -2.24 9.15 3.77
N ILE A 411 -1.06 8.56 3.97
CA ILE A 411 -0.32 8.65 5.24
C ILE A 411 0.14 10.09 5.48
N LEU A 412 0.77 10.72 4.47
CA LEU A 412 1.22 12.12 4.51
C LEU A 412 0.10 13.11 4.82
N TRP A 413 -1.05 12.91 4.18
CA TRP A 413 -2.26 13.67 4.43
C TRP A 413 -2.66 13.65 5.90
N TYR A 414 -2.60 12.50 6.57
CA TYR A 414 -2.91 12.39 8.00
C TYR A 414 -1.82 12.97 8.90
N GLN A 415 -0.54 12.85 8.53
CA GLN A 415 0.59 13.51 9.22
C GLN A 415 0.51 15.05 9.14
N ALA A 416 -0.21 15.60 8.15
CA ALA A 416 -0.38 17.03 7.89
C ALA A 416 0.93 17.76 7.55
N ASP A 417 1.86 17.05 6.90
CA ASP A 417 3.19 17.54 6.51
C ASP A 417 3.31 17.95 5.02
N ASP A 418 2.18 17.95 4.33
CA ASP A 418 2.04 18.36 2.94
C ASP A 418 2.07 19.88 2.73
N SER A 419 2.43 20.29 1.51
CA SER A 419 2.16 21.64 1.02
C SER A 419 0.71 21.77 0.53
N LEU A 420 0.16 22.99 0.52
CA LEU A 420 -1.19 23.26 0.03
C LEU A 420 -1.42 22.73 -1.40
N LEU A 421 -0.40 22.78 -2.28
CA LEU A 421 -0.51 22.26 -3.64
C LEU A 421 -0.45 20.73 -3.71
N GLN A 422 0.30 20.04 -2.83
CA GLN A 422 0.20 18.58 -2.68
C GLN A 422 -1.17 18.15 -2.14
N MET A 423 -1.77 18.97 -1.25
CA MET A 423 -3.12 18.75 -0.71
C MET A 423 -4.19 18.92 -1.80
N ILE A 424 -4.10 19.98 -2.60
CA ILE A 424 -4.99 20.21 -3.76
C ILE A 424 -4.81 19.11 -4.80
N GLY A 425 -3.57 18.82 -5.21
CA GLY A 425 -3.25 17.76 -6.16
C GLY A 425 -3.84 16.43 -5.73
N TYR A 426 -3.62 16.00 -4.48
CA TYR A 426 -4.14 14.73 -3.94
C TYR A 426 -5.67 14.63 -3.96
N LYS A 427 -6.39 15.75 -3.88
CA LYS A 427 -7.87 15.74 -3.89
C LYS A 427 -8.47 15.87 -5.30
N LEU A 428 -7.76 16.51 -6.24
CA LEU A 428 -8.09 16.43 -7.66
C LEU A 428 -7.80 15.03 -8.21
N ASP A 429 -6.61 14.48 -7.93
CA ASP A 429 -6.16 13.12 -8.26
C ASP A 429 -7.17 12.04 -7.81
N LEU A 430 -7.65 12.13 -6.57
CA LEU A 430 -8.75 11.30 -6.07
C LEU A 430 -10.07 11.54 -6.84
N TYR A 431 -10.57 12.78 -6.89
CA TYR A 431 -11.89 13.09 -7.43
C TYR A 431 -12.02 12.74 -8.92
N LEU A 432 -10.96 12.97 -9.69
CA LEU A 432 -10.94 12.74 -11.14
C LEU A 432 -10.94 11.25 -11.45
N ASN A 433 -10.04 10.49 -10.82
CA ASN A 433 -9.99 9.04 -11.00
C ASN A 433 -11.22 8.31 -10.41
N THR A 434 -11.92 8.85 -9.40
CA THR A 434 -13.13 8.21 -8.86
C THR A 434 -14.41 8.64 -9.57
N SER A 435 -14.76 9.92 -9.53
CA SER A 435 -16.15 10.36 -9.63
C SER A 435 -16.42 11.36 -10.74
N TYR A 436 -15.36 11.92 -11.34
CA TYR A 436 -15.48 12.81 -12.47
C TYR A 436 -16.04 12.10 -13.71
N GLU A 437 -15.54 10.92 -14.09
CA GLU A 437 -16.10 10.10 -15.18
C GLU A 437 -17.62 9.87 -14.98
N THR A 438 -18.04 9.64 -13.74
CA THR A 438 -19.45 9.43 -13.36
C THR A 438 -20.27 10.72 -13.50
N ALA A 439 -19.80 11.85 -12.94
CA ALA A 439 -20.47 13.14 -13.04
C ALA A 439 -20.58 13.64 -14.50
N LEU A 440 -19.51 13.42 -15.26
CA LEU A 440 -19.41 13.74 -16.68
C LEU A 440 -20.36 12.86 -17.51
N SER A 441 -20.49 11.57 -17.17
CA SER A 441 -21.46 10.67 -17.79
C SER A 441 -22.92 11.07 -17.47
N MET A 442 -23.23 11.54 -16.27
CA MET A 442 -24.55 12.12 -15.95
C MET A 442 -24.86 13.36 -16.80
N LEU A 443 -23.87 14.24 -16.99
CA LEU A 443 -24.00 15.42 -17.85
C LEU A 443 -24.16 15.05 -19.32
N ASN A 444 -23.45 14.01 -19.81
CA ASN A 444 -23.63 13.53 -21.18
C ASN A 444 -25.02 12.93 -21.43
N ILE A 445 -25.55 12.16 -20.47
CA ILE A 445 -26.93 11.64 -20.55
C ILE A 445 -27.92 12.80 -20.70
N TYR A 446 -27.75 13.88 -19.93
CA TYR A 446 -28.61 15.06 -20.03
C TYR A 446 -28.57 15.68 -21.43
N ILE A 447 -27.37 15.90 -21.98
CA ILE A 447 -27.18 16.44 -23.34
C ILE A 447 -27.80 15.50 -24.39
N ILE A 448 -27.53 14.19 -24.32
CA ILE A 448 -28.06 13.18 -25.25
C ILE A 448 -29.60 13.08 -25.22
N LEU A 449 -30.27 13.41 -24.10
CA LEU A 449 -31.74 13.47 -24.04
C LEU A 449 -32.29 14.66 -24.85
N LEU A 450 -31.61 15.80 -24.85
CA LEU A 450 -31.96 17.00 -25.63
C LEU A 450 -31.68 16.80 -27.13
N GLU A 451 -30.65 16.04 -27.48
CA GLU A 451 -30.22 15.85 -28.87
C GLU A 451 -31.29 15.23 -29.79
N LYS A 452 -31.38 15.77 -31.00
CA LYS A 452 -32.31 15.35 -32.07
C LYS A 452 -31.61 14.63 -33.22
N SER A 453 -30.28 14.71 -33.29
CA SER A 453 -29.44 14.13 -34.35
C SER A 453 -28.70 12.88 -33.88
N THR A 454 -28.83 11.79 -34.63
CA THR A 454 -28.08 10.54 -34.40
C THR A 454 -26.57 10.75 -34.40
N ILE A 455 -26.07 11.71 -35.19
CA ILE A 455 -24.64 12.02 -35.27
C ILE A 455 -24.18 12.75 -34.01
N GLU A 456 -24.92 13.77 -33.56
CA GLU A 456 -24.55 14.54 -32.35
C GLU A 456 -24.63 13.68 -31.08
N VAL A 457 -25.59 12.75 -30.98
CA VAL A 457 -25.62 11.75 -29.90
C VAL A 457 -24.30 10.93 -29.83
N ILE A 458 -23.75 10.54 -30.97
CA ILE A 458 -22.49 9.78 -31.04
C ILE A 458 -21.29 10.70 -30.79
N LEU A 459 -21.26 11.90 -31.37
CA LEU A 459 -20.16 12.85 -31.20
C LEU A 459 -20.05 13.34 -29.75
N ASN A 460 -21.17 13.65 -29.09
CA ASN A 460 -21.19 13.97 -27.66
C ASN A 460 -20.69 12.77 -26.81
N ALA A 461 -21.15 11.55 -27.07
CA ALA A 461 -20.66 10.36 -26.38
C ALA A 461 -19.15 10.13 -26.54
N LEU A 462 -18.59 10.35 -27.72
CA LEU A 462 -17.15 10.23 -27.99
C LEU A 462 -16.35 11.40 -27.37
N ALA A 463 -16.85 12.62 -27.47
CA ALA A 463 -16.22 13.80 -26.87
C ALA A 463 -16.11 13.65 -25.35
N PHE A 464 -17.19 13.22 -24.69
CA PHE A 464 -17.19 12.98 -23.25
C PHE A 464 -16.24 11.84 -22.85
N ALA A 465 -16.18 10.74 -23.61
CA ALA A 465 -15.21 9.66 -23.38
C ALA A 465 -13.74 10.11 -23.53
N PHE A 466 -13.44 11.02 -24.47
CA PHE A 466 -12.12 11.63 -24.62
C PHE A 466 -11.78 12.60 -23.46
N ILE A 467 -12.73 13.47 -23.08
CA ILE A 467 -12.57 14.44 -21.99
C ILE A 467 -12.35 13.74 -20.63
N ALA A 468 -12.94 12.56 -20.43
CA ALA A 468 -12.74 11.74 -19.23
C ALA A 468 -11.31 11.19 -19.07
N LYS A 469 -10.51 11.14 -20.14
CA LYS A 469 -9.18 10.49 -20.18
C LYS A 469 -8.03 11.39 -20.58
N ILE A 470 -8.29 12.65 -20.96
CA ILE A 470 -7.28 13.56 -21.49
C ILE A 470 -6.06 13.73 -20.55
N ASP A 471 -6.26 13.58 -19.23
CA ASP A 471 -5.22 13.62 -18.21
C ASP A 471 -4.41 12.32 -18.05
N GLU A 472 -4.98 11.15 -18.34
CA GLU A 472 -4.23 9.89 -18.48
C GLU A 472 -3.38 9.92 -19.76
N GLU A 473 -4.01 10.24 -20.90
CA GLU A 473 -3.42 10.25 -22.24
C GLU A 473 -2.25 11.25 -22.37
N LEU A 474 -2.36 12.43 -21.74
CA LEU A 474 -1.29 13.43 -21.74
C LEU A 474 0.01 12.93 -21.09
N ILE A 475 -0.03 11.94 -20.19
CA ILE A 475 1.17 11.36 -19.55
C ILE A 475 1.68 10.15 -20.31
N GLN A 476 0.78 9.36 -20.90
CA GLN A 476 1.15 8.30 -21.83
C GLN A 476 1.85 8.89 -23.08
N SER A 477 1.65 10.17 -23.37
CA SER A 477 2.39 10.90 -24.40
C SER A 477 3.91 10.93 -24.12
N GLY A 478 4.69 10.44 -25.09
CA GLY A 478 6.15 10.27 -24.96
C GLY A 478 6.97 11.57 -24.85
N TRP A 479 6.34 12.75 -24.81
CA TRP A 479 7.01 14.04 -24.58
C TRP A 479 6.93 14.51 -23.12
N TYR A 480 6.03 13.95 -22.29
CA TYR A 480 5.79 14.42 -20.93
C TYR A 480 6.75 13.79 -19.90
N ASP A 481 6.65 12.47 -19.69
CA ASP A 481 7.56 11.71 -18.83
C ASP A 481 7.71 10.25 -19.34
N PRO A 482 8.34 10.04 -20.51
CA PRO A 482 8.32 8.76 -21.23
C PRO A 482 8.91 7.57 -20.45
N THR A 483 9.84 7.82 -19.54
CA THR A 483 10.44 6.79 -18.65
C THR A 483 9.89 6.87 -17.22
N ARG A 484 8.80 7.64 -17.01
CA ARG A 484 8.18 7.92 -15.70
C ARG A 484 9.21 8.39 -14.65
N ARG A 485 10.24 9.11 -15.10
CA ARG A 485 11.43 9.52 -14.31
C ARG A 485 11.07 10.59 -13.29
N TRP A 486 10.23 11.54 -13.67
CA TRP A 486 9.66 12.49 -12.70
C TRP A 486 8.72 11.76 -11.75
N CYS A 487 7.87 10.84 -12.23
CA CYS A 487 6.98 10.04 -11.39
C CYS A 487 7.75 9.29 -10.28
N LYS A 488 8.80 8.53 -10.66
CA LYS A 488 9.75 7.89 -9.73
C LYS A 488 10.34 8.89 -8.71
N SER A 489 10.81 10.06 -9.16
CA SER A 489 11.38 11.08 -8.26
C SER A 489 10.35 11.65 -7.26
N GLY A 490 9.08 11.77 -7.67
CA GLY A 490 7.96 12.15 -6.82
C GLY A 490 7.67 11.08 -5.77
N ALA A 491 7.61 9.82 -6.19
CA ALA A 491 7.43 8.65 -5.34
C ALA A 491 8.51 8.56 -4.25
N MET A 492 9.79 8.71 -4.61
CA MET A 492 10.89 8.73 -3.65
C MET A 492 10.78 9.87 -2.65
N ASN A 493 10.43 11.08 -3.11
CA ASN A 493 10.28 12.25 -2.25
C ASN A 493 9.12 12.07 -1.24
N ILE A 494 7.99 11.44 -1.64
CA ILE A 494 6.88 11.17 -0.72
C ILE A 494 7.19 10.02 0.27
N VAL A 495 7.99 9.01 -0.12
CA VAL A 495 8.49 8.00 0.83
C VAL A 495 9.36 8.66 1.90
N ILE A 496 10.35 9.47 1.50
CA ILE A 496 11.20 10.21 2.45
C ILE A 496 10.35 11.15 3.33
N GLN A 497 9.35 11.82 2.76
CA GLN A 497 8.41 12.66 3.53
C GLN A 497 7.60 11.86 4.57
N THR A 498 7.34 10.58 4.33
CA THR A 498 6.46 9.73 5.16
C THR A 498 7.20 9.14 6.36
N ASP A 499 8.44 8.69 6.15
CA ASP A 499 9.29 8.14 7.20
C ASP A 499 9.98 9.25 8.04
N LEU A 500 10.08 10.48 7.53
CA LEU A 500 10.52 11.64 8.31
C LEU A 500 9.38 12.19 9.19
N ASN A 501 9.53 12.12 10.51
CA ASN A 501 8.64 12.78 11.46
C ASN A 501 8.96 14.28 11.55
N LEU A 502 8.64 15.02 10.48
CA LEU A 502 8.90 16.46 10.39
C LEU A 502 8.22 17.24 11.54
N SER A 503 7.12 16.74 12.13
CA SER A 503 6.51 17.34 13.32
C SER A 503 7.44 17.35 14.55
N ALA A 504 8.15 16.24 14.79
CA ALA A 504 9.17 16.15 15.83
C ALA A 504 10.42 16.97 15.45
N LEU A 505 10.87 16.91 14.19
CA LEU A 505 12.04 17.68 13.73
C LEU A 505 11.84 19.22 13.81
N LYS A 506 10.59 19.71 13.90
CA LYS A 506 10.27 21.13 14.12
C LYS A 506 10.19 21.53 15.61
N SER A 507 10.18 20.58 16.56
CA SER A 507 9.85 20.86 17.96
C SER A 507 10.65 19.99 18.92
N SER A 508 11.53 20.63 19.69
CA SER A 508 12.37 19.97 20.71
C SER A 508 11.54 19.12 21.69
N HIS A 509 10.41 19.62 22.19
CA HIS A 509 9.54 18.88 23.10
C HIS A 509 8.94 17.61 22.45
N LEU A 510 8.49 17.69 21.19
CA LEU A 510 7.96 16.52 20.48
C LEU A 510 9.08 15.52 20.16
N PHE A 511 10.27 15.99 19.82
CA PHE A 511 11.44 15.15 19.58
C PHE A 511 11.91 14.44 20.85
N ALA A 512 12.03 15.17 21.97
CA ALA A 512 12.33 14.64 23.29
C ALA A 512 11.37 13.50 23.67
N LYS A 513 10.06 13.74 23.53
CA LYS A 513 9.03 12.73 23.80
C LYS A 513 9.04 11.54 22.83
N GLN A 514 9.33 11.76 21.55
CA GLN A 514 9.26 10.71 20.51
C GLN A 514 10.43 9.73 20.54
N TYR A 515 11.58 10.18 21.06
CA TYR A 515 12.84 9.44 21.08
C TYR A 515 13.45 9.27 22.49
N ASP A 516 12.62 9.46 23.53
CA ASP A 516 12.96 9.20 24.94
C ASP A 516 14.17 10.02 25.46
N ILE A 517 14.41 11.21 24.88
CA ILE A 517 15.53 12.09 25.24
C ILE A 517 15.07 13.06 26.34
N PRO A 518 15.82 13.22 27.45
CA PRO A 518 15.54 14.26 28.45
C PRO A 518 15.56 15.65 27.82
N GLU A 519 14.47 16.43 27.96
CA GLU A 519 14.34 17.70 27.24
C GLU A 519 15.45 18.71 27.59
N ALA A 520 15.92 18.71 28.84
CA ALA A 520 17.05 19.56 29.26
C ALA A 520 18.35 19.24 28.48
N ALA A 521 18.69 17.97 28.31
CA ALA A 521 19.87 17.55 27.53
C ALA A 521 19.71 17.87 26.04
N LEU A 522 18.47 17.83 25.52
CA LEU A 522 18.18 18.25 24.16
C LEU A 522 18.29 19.78 23.97
N GLN A 523 17.84 20.58 24.95
CA GLN A 523 17.97 22.03 24.95
C GLN A 523 19.45 22.47 25.04
N GLU A 524 20.24 21.82 25.90
CA GLU A 524 21.70 22.02 26.01
C GLU A 524 22.41 21.70 24.68
N ALA A 525 22.12 20.53 24.09
CA ALA A 525 22.69 20.11 22.81
C ALA A 525 22.27 20.95 21.60
N CYS A 526 21.30 21.86 21.77
CA CYS A 526 20.85 22.80 20.73
C CYS A 526 21.17 24.27 21.07
N ASP A 527 21.98 24.56 22.10
CA ASP A 527 22.31 25.92 22.55
C ASP A 527 21.06 26.79 22.87
N GLY A 528 19.92 26.17 23.20
CA GLY A 528 18.64 26.86 23.37
C GLY A 528 17.99 27.40 22.08
N ASP A 529 18.37 26.91 20.90
CA ASP A 529 17.83 27.39 19.61
C ASP A 529 16.31 27.17 19.47
N ARG A 530 15.58 28.28 19.35
CA ARG A 530 14.12 28.33 19.15
C ARG A 530 13.64 27.66 17.85
N TYR A 531 14.51 27.50 16.86
CA TYR A 531 14.19 26.84 15.59
C TYR A 531 14.52 25.35 15.58
N PHE A 532 15.19 24.85 16.63
CA PHE A 532 15.62 23.46 16.77
C PHE A 532 16.32 22.98 15.49
N LEU A 533 15.97 21.81 14.96
CA LEU A 533 16.62 21.28 13.75
C LEU A 533 16.26 22.04 12.47
N LYS A 534 15.14 22.80 12.43
CA LYS A 534 14.71 23.56 11.24
C LYS A 534 15.37 24.95 11.14
N ASN A 535 16.67 25.04 11.43
CA ASN A 535 17.40 26.31 11.37
C ASN A 535 18.15 26.51 10.04
N ARG A 536 17.53 27.26 9.13
CA ARG A 536 18.07 27.67 7.82
C ARG A 536 19.40 28.45 7.86
N LYS A 537 19.73 29.13 8.97
CA LYS A 537 21.04 29.82 9.13
C LYS A 537 22.13 28.79 9.44
N ILE A 538 21.88 27.90 10.40
CA ILE A 538 22.79 26.82 10.77
C ILE A 538 22.96 25.85 9.60
N ALA A 539 21.89 25.40 8.96
CA ALA A 539 21.97 24.49 7.80
C ALA A 539 22.78 25.08 6.62
N LYS A 540 22.67 26.39 6.35
CA LYS A 540 23.50 27.09 5.34
C LYS A 540 24.99 27.15 5.73
N ARG A 541 25.32 27.30 7.01
CA ARG A 541 26.69 27.30 7.52
C ARG A 541 27.27 25.89 7.47
N ASP A 542 26.53 24.92 7.98
CA ASP A 542 26.97 23.54 8.14
C ASP A 542 27.14 22.86 6.76
N ARG A 543 26.28 23.15 5.78
CA ARG A 543 26.46 22.71 4.37
C ARG A 543 27.72 23.28 3.70
N LYS A 544 28.29 24.38 4.21
CA LYS A 544 29.56 24.96 3.74
C LYS A 544 30.79 24.51 4.54
N SER A 545 30.63 23.66 5.55
CA SER A 545 31.74 23.22 6.39
C SER A 545 32.19 21.82 5.98
N GLY A 546 33.41 21.71 5.46
CA GLY A 546 34.04 20.43 5.13
C GLY A 546 34.08 19.43 6.30
N HIS A 547 34.01 19.91 7.55
CA HIS A 547 33.92 19.07 8.75
C HIS A 547 32.64 18.20 8.80
N PHE A 548 31.56 18.58 8.11
CA PHE A 548 30.32 17.79 8.02
C PHE A 548 30.14 17.07 6.66
N MET A 549 31.19 17.11 5.83
CA MET A 549 31.28 16.44 4.53
C MET A 549 32.10 15.15 4.64
N THR A 550 31.72 14.10 3.93
CA THR A 550 32.61 12.95 3.64
C THR A 550 33.75 13.39 2.71
N TYR A 551 34.83 12.62 2.65
CA TYR A 551 35.94 12.90 1.70
C TYR A 551 35.45 13.01 0.24
N THR A 552 34.46 12.20 -0.16
CA THR A 552 33.81 12.33 -1.47
C THR A 552 33.01 13.63 -1.62
N GLU A 553 32.21 14.01 -0.61
CA GLU A 553 31.46 15.27 -0.60
C GLU A 553 32.41 16.49 -0.65
N GLN A 554 33.61 16.40 -0.04
CA GLN A 554 34.66 17.43 -0.13
C GLN A 554 35.28 17.51 -1.54
N LEU A 555 35.60 16.36 -2.16
CA LEU A 555 36.09 16.32 -3.54
C LEU A 555 35.03 16.83 -4.53
N GLU A 556 33.76 16.49 -4.36
CA GLU A 556 32.64 17.01 -5.15
C GLU A 556 32.54 18.55 -5.02
N ASP A 557 32.60 19.11 -3.80
CA ASP A 557 32.54 20.57 -3.58
C ASP A 557 33.80 21.30 -4.13
N MET A 558 34.98 20.68 -4.05
CA MET A 558 36.21 21.18 -4.66
C MET A 558 36.14 21.18 -6.20
N CYS A 559 35.78 20.04 -6.81
CA CYS A 559 35.64 19.95 -8.27
C CYS A 559 34.52 20.85 -8.81
N ALA A 560 33.42 21.00 -8.07
CA ALA A 560 32.37 21.97 -8.38
C ALA A 560 32.85 23.42 -8.29
N THR A 561 33.74 23.75 -7.34
CA THR A 561 34.33 25.10 -7.21
C THR A 561 35.27 25.39 -8.38
N ILE A 562 36.19 24.48 -8.70
CA ILE A 562 37.11 24.60 -9.84
C ILE A 562 36.31 24.71 -11.16
N ALA A 563 35.26 23.92 -11.33
CA ALA A 563 34.39 24.01 -12.51
C ALA A 563 33.57 25.31 -12.59
N GLU A 564 33.31 25.98 -11.47
CA GLU A 564 32.67 27.30 -11.43
C GLU A 564 33.66 28.42 -11.74
N GLU A 565 34.92 28.29 -11.33
CA GLU A 565 36.03 29.20 -11.64
C GLU A 565 36.46 29.12 -13.12
N GLU A 566 36.63 27.91 -13.66
CA GLU A 566 36.92 27.64 -15.08
C GLU A 566 35.70 27.86 -16.00
N GLY A 567 34.52 28.15 -15.44
CA GLY A 567 33.26 28.32 -16.19
C GLY A 567 32.74 27.05 -16.87
N ASN A 568 33.31 25.88 -16.58
CA ASN A 568 32.94 24.59 -17.15
C ASN A 568 31.58 24.10 -16.62
N ARG A 569 30.52 24.54 -17.30
CA ARG A 569 29.12 24.18 -16.97
C ARG A 569 28.83 22.67 -16.99
N SER A 570 29.61 21.86 -17.71
CA SER A 570 29.41 20.41 -17.77
C SER A 570 29.89 19.75 -16.48
N ALA A 571 31.15 19.99 -16.10
CA ALA A 571 31.70 19.52 -14.83
C ALA A 571 30.97 20.13 -13.62
N LEU A 572 30.51 21.37 -13.73
CA LEU A 572 29.68 22.00 -12.71
C LEU A 572 28.33 21.27 -12.55
N GLY A 573 27.73 20.78 -13.64
CA GLY A 573 26.52 19.94 -13.60
C GLY A 573 26.76 18.58 -12.93
N GLU A 574 27.90 17.96 -13.23
CA GLU A 574 28.32 16.64 -12.70
C GLU A 574 28.62 16.66 -11.20
N TYR A 575 29.34 17.68 -10.71
CA TYR A 575 29.75 17.75 -9.30
C TYR A 575 28.79 18.55 -8.40
N LYS A 576 27.96 19.45 -8.95
CA LYS A 576 27.08 20.33 -8.17
C LYS A 576 25.61 19.96 -8.39
N LYS A 577 25.02 19.27 -7.41
CA LYS A 577 23.59 18.88 -7.38
C LYS A 577 22.68 20.03 -7.86
N GLN A 578 22.05 19.81 -9.01
CA GLN A 578 21.27 20.81 -9.73
C GLN A 578 19.93 21.11 -9.07
N LYS A 579 19.40 22.32 -9.28
CA LYS A 579 18.04 22.70 -8.85
C LYS A 579 17.03 22.43 -9.97
N GLN A 580 16.47 21.23 -10.01
CA GLN A 580 15.42 20.89 -10.96
C GLN A 580 14.02 21.17 -10.38
N TYR A 581 13.16 21.76 -11.21
CA TYR A 581 11.77 22.11 -10.91
C TYR A 581 10.88 21.44 -11.94
N PHE A 582 9.74 20.89 -11.53
CA PHE A 582 8.87 20.12 -12.41
C PHE A 582 8.18 20.97 -13.50
N GLY A 583 7.87 22.23 -13.20
CA GLY A 583 7.23 23.15 -14.15
C GLY A 583 8.05 24.40 -14.47
N VAL A 584 7.86 24.93 -15.68
CA VAL A 584 8.53 26.15 -16.17
C VAL A 584 8.09 27.38 -15.37
N LEU A 585 6.81 27.48 -15.01
CA LEU A 585 6.32 28.57 -14.15
C LEU A 585 6.97 28.52 -12.77
N GLU A 586 7.16 27.34 -12.18
CA GLU A 586 7.76 27.19 -10.87
C GLU A 586 9.25 27.55 -10.87
N ARG A 587 9.96 27.29 -11.96
CA ARG A 587 11.33 27.81 -12.16
C ARG A 587 11.35 29.35 -12.12
N ILE A 588 10.38 30.03 -12.75
CA ILE A 588 10.25 31.50 -12.75
C ILE A 588 9.79 32.01 -11.37
N LEU A 589 8.75 31.43 -10.81
CA LEU A 589 8.18 31.80 -9.51
C LEU A 589 9.16 31.53 -8.35
N SER A 590 10.14 30.64 -8.50
CA SER A 590 11.21 30.41 -7.50
C SER A 590 12.13 31.61 -7.25
N TYR A 591 12.09 32.64 -8.12
CA TYR A 591 12.75 33.93 -7.86
C TYR A 591 11.96 34.83 -6.90
N CYS A 592 10.65 34.64 -6.79
CA CYS A 592 9.74 35.48 -5.99
C CYS A 592 9.16 34.76 -4.75
N PHE A 593 9.06 33.43 -4.79
CA PHE A 593 8.41 32.59 -3.78
C PHE A 593 9.33 31.43 -3.36
N GLU A 594 9.16 30.91 -2.14
CA GLU A 594 10.00 29.83 -1.59
C GLU A 594 9.61 28.43 -2.12
N ILE A 595 9.56 28.28 -3.45
CA ILE A 595 9.36 26.98 -4.11
C ILE A 595 10.63 26.14 -3.93
N ASN A 596 10.46 24.90 -3.45
CA ASN A 596 11.57 23.96 -3.29
C ASN A 596 11.76 23.16 -4.59
N PRO A 597 12.98 23.11 -5.16
CA PRO A 597 13.32 22.12 -6.18
C PRO A 597 13.26 20.70 -5.60
N ILE A 598 13.26 19.70 -6.49
CA ILE A 598 13.23 18.28 -6.09
C ILE A 598 14.50 17.95 -5.28
N PHE A 599 14.34 17.13 -4.24
CA PHE A 599 15.38 16.80 -3.23
C PHE A 599 16.12 18.02 -2.65
N HIS A 600 15.37 19.12 -2.45
CA HIS A 600 15.78 20.30 -1.70
C HIS A 600 14.73 20.74 -0.67
N ARG A 601 13.76 19.87 -0.33
CA ARG A 601 12.65 20.19 0.58
C ARG A 601 13.14 20.28 2.02
N TYR A 602 14.11 19.44 2.41
CA TYR A 602 14.60 19.38 3.79
C TYR A 602 15.90 20.15 4.03
N LYS A 603 16.30 21.02 3.08
CA LYS A 603 17.51 21.86 3.13
C LYS A 603 17.71 22.66 4.42
N ASP A 604 16.62 23.01 5.11
CA ASP A 604 16.64 23.78 6.36
C ASP A 604 16.84 22.90 7.61
N PHE A 605 16.78 21.56 7.45
CA PHE A 605 17.05 20.53 8.47
C PHE A 605 18.47 19.94 8.40
N TYR A 606 19.32 20.40 7.46
CA TYR A 606 20.72 19.99 7.31
C TYR A 606 21.63 20.61 8.39
N THR A 607 21.15 20.68 9.63
CA THR A 607 21.81 21.28 10.80
C THR A 607 22.82 20.29 11.41
N TRP A 608 23.81 19.88 10.61
CA TRP A 608 24.75 18.79 10.95
C TRP A 608 25.49 18.99 12.28
N SER A 609 25.75 20.24 12.69
CA SER A 609 26.32 20.58 14.00
C SER A 609 25.39 20.31 15.19
N ILE A 610 24.07 20.34 14.99
CA ILE A 610 23.09 19.92 15.99
C ILE A 610 22.94 18.41 15.96
N TRP A 611 22.80 17.81 14.76
CA TRP A 611 22.73 16.35 14.58
C TRP A 611 23.90 15.61 15.23
N ASN A 612 25.14 16.06 15.05
CA ASN A 612 26.34 15.47 15.66
C ASN A 612 26.36 15.55 17.20
N ARG A 613 25.48 16.34 17.82
CA ARG A 613 25.25 16.39 19.27
C ARG A 613 24.07 15.50 19.69
N ILE A 614 22.94 15.58 18.97
CA ILE A 614 21.71 14.88 19.36
C ILE A 614 21.64 13.38 19.00
N LEU A 615 22.43 12.92 18.02
CA LEU A 615 22.46 11.53 17.50
C LEU A 615 22.72 10.44 18.55
N PHE A 616 23.25 10.82 19.72
CA PHE A 616 23.67 9.90 20.78
C PHE A 616 22.96 10.13 22.12
N LEU A 617 22.03 11.10 22.21
CA LEU A 617 21.37 11.47 23.48
C LEU A 617 20.23 10.55 23.90
N SER A 618 19.65 9.79 22.97
CA SER A 618 18.59 8.82 23.31
C SER A 618 19.21 7.68 24.14
N PRO A 619 18.60 7.31 25.28
CA PRO A 619 19.17 6.35 26.21
C PRO A 619 19.18 4.94 25.60
N VAL A 620 20.20 4.16 25.98
CA VAL A 620 20.32 2.74 25.64
C VAL A 620 19.78 1.92 26.82
N PRO A 621 18.79 1.03 26.62
CA PRO A 621 18.27 0.16 27.67
C PRO A 621 19.36 -0.74 28.25
N LYS A 622 19.31 -1.00 29.56
CA LYS A 622 20.11 -2.09 30.14
C LYS A 622 19.41 -3.41 29.84
N LEU A 623 20.09 -4.34 29.20
CA LEU A 623 19.48 -5.63 28.84
C LEU A 623 19.09 -6.47 30.07
N ASP A 624 19.69 -6.23 31.23
CA ASP A 624 19.33 -6.86 32.52
C ASP A 624 17.97 -6.37 33.04
N GLU A 625 17.50 -5.20 32.60
CA GLU A 625 16.14 -4.69 32.87
C GLU A 625 15.12 -5.30 31.89
N VAL A 626 15.58 -5.81 30.74
CA VAL A 626 14.74 -6.37 29.65
C VAL A 626 14.63 -7.90 29.72
N PHE A 627 15.69 -8.59 30.12
CA PHE A 627 15.79 -10.06 30.12
C PHE A 627 16.20 -10.63 31.48
N ASN A 628 15.51 -11.67 31.90
CA ASN A 628 15.93 -12.48 33.04
C ASN A 628 16.93 -13.54 32.55
N THR A 629 18.16 -13.52 33.06
CA THR A 629 19.17 -14.56 32.80
C THR A 629 19.14 -15.65 33.86
N ASP A 630 19.66 -16.84 33.53
CA ASP A 630 20.01 -17.85 34.52
C ASP A 630 21.39 -17.58 35.17
N LEU A 631 21.91 -18.55 35.93
CA LEU A 631 23.22 -18.48 36.59
C LEU A 631 24.40 -18.60 35.61
N GLU A 632 24.17 -19.04 34.38
CA GLU A 632 25.17 -19.17 33.32
C GLU A 632 25.16 -17.96 32.37
N GLY A 633 24.13 -17.11 32.44
CA GLY A 633 23.95 -15.90 31.64
C GLY A 633 22.96 -16.06 30.48
N ASN A 634 22.38 -17.25 30.27
CA ASN A 634 21.44 -17.50 29.17
C ASN A 634 20.10 -16.79 29.42
N VAL A 635 19.46 -16.28 28.36
CA VAL A 635 18.12 -15.67 28.46
C VAL A 635 17.07 -16.74 28.77
N THR A 636 16.49 -16.70 29.97
CA THR A 636 15.37 -17.58 30.37
C THR A 636 14.02 -17.04 29.92
N SER A 637 13.84 -15.71 29.99
CA SER A 637 12.56 -15.05 29.76
C SER A 637 12.71 -13.52 29.63
N VAL A 638 11.72 -12.89 29.00
CA VAL A 638 11.55 -11.43 29.04
C VAL A 638 11.09 -11.00 30.44
N ASN A 639 11.62 -9.88 30.93
CA ASN A 639 11.25 -9.33 32.24
C ASN A 639 9.80 -8.82 32.25
N LYS A 640 8.94 -9.46 33.06
CA LYS A 640 7.53 -9.06 33.25
C LYS A 640 7.36 -7.69 33.93
N GLY A 641 8.43 -7.06 34.40
CA GLY A 641 8.45 -5.67 34.83
C GLY A 641 8.11 -4.68 33.71
N ILE A 642 8.42 -5.00 32.45
CA ILE A 642 8.14 -4.16 31.27
C ILE A 642 6.62 -3.98 31.11
N ASP A 643 5.81 -5.01 31.37
CA ASP A 643 4.34 -4.96 31.28
C ASP A 643 3.68 -3.99 32.28
N ARG A 644 4.43 -3.52 33.27
CA ARG A 644 3.97 -2.49 34.23
C ARG A 644 4.23 -1.06 33.76
N GLN A 645 5.00 -0.90 32.69
CA GLN A 645 5.26 0.40 32.07
C GLN A 645 4.12 0.73 31.11
N ASN A 646 3.65 1.99 31.12
CA ASN A 646 2.59 2.46 30.21
C ASN A 646 3.14 2.72 28.79
N ILE A 647 3.70 1.68 28.17
CA ILE A 647 4.19 1.71 26.80
C ILE A 647 3.00 1.63 25.85
N GLU A 648 2.81 2.66 25.03
CA GLU A 648 1.86 2.61 23.92
C GLU A 648 2.46 1.75 22.79
N ILE A 649 1.75 0.68 22.43
CA ILE A 649 2.21 -0.26 21.40
C ILE A 649 1.90 0.33 20.03
N GLU A 650 2.95 0.80 19.35
CA GLU A 650 2.86 1.32 17.99
C GLU A 650 2.27 0.25 17.05
N ASN A 651 1.52 0.69 16.02
CA ASN A 651 0.92 -0.13 14.97
C ASN A 651 -0.15 -1.17 15.37
N PHE A 652 -0.49 -1.33 16.66
CA PHE A 652 -1.66 -2.12 17.05
C PHE A 652 -2.97 -1.38 16.76
N ARG A 653 -3.77 -1.88 15.81
CA ARG A 653 -5.08 -1.30 15.43
C ARG A 653 -6.18 -2.34 15.56
N LYS A 654 -7.10 -2.10 16.50
CA LYS A 654 -8.30 -2.92 16.72
C LYS A 654 -9.38 -2.76 15.63
N ASP A 655 -9.40 -1.60 14.97
CA ASP A 655 -10.50 -1.19 14.09
C ASP A 655 -10.32 -1.64 12.61
N MET A 656 -9.33 -2.49 12.30
CA MET A 656 -8.84 -2.72 10.94
C MET A 656 -8.60 -4.22 10.64
N ASP A 657 -9.61 -5.06 10.90
CA ASP A 657 -9.66 -6.36 10.23
C ASP A 657 -9.81 -6.15 8.73
N GLU A 658 -9.06 -6.90 7.91
CA GLU A 658 -9.35 -7.03 6.48
C GLU A 658 -10.54 -8.00 6.26
N LYS A 659 -11.64 -7.74 6.97
CA LYS A 659 -12.95 -8.36 6.72
C LYS A 659 -13.38 -8.02 5.30
N ASN A 660 -14.06 -8.98 4.65
CA ASN A 660 -14.58 -8.94 3.28
C ASN A 660 -14.75 -7.51 2.73
N SER A 661 -14.13 -7.22 1.58
CA SER A 661 -14.15 -5.93 0.87
C SER A 661 -15.51 -5.23 0.87
N TRP A 662 -16.61 -5.97 0.78
CA TRP A 662 -17.98 -5.45 0.84
C TRP A 662 -18.37 -4.82 2.20
N ILE A 663 -17.87 -5.37 3.31
CA ILE A 663 -18.08 -4.85 4.67
C ILE A 663 -17.25 -3.59 4.90
N LEU A 664 -16.00 -3.56 4.43
CA LEU A 664 -15.16 -2.36 4.44
C LEU A 664 -15.80 -1.26 3.58
N PHE A 665 -16.20 -1.56 2.35
CA PHE A 665 -16.93 -0.64 1.47
C PHE A 665 -18.20 -0.10 2.14
N SER A 666 -19.06 -0.98 2.68
CA SER A 666 -20.29 -0.56 3.35
C SER A 666 -20.03 0.29 4.60
N THR A 667 -18.98 -0.02 5.37
CA THR A 667 -18.61 0.74 6.57
C THR A 667 -18.06 2.13 6.20
N HIS A 668 -17.28 2.24 5.12
CA HIS A 668 -16.85 3.52 4.57
C HIS A 668 -18.02 4.31 3.97
N PHE A 669 -18.89 3.66 3.18
CA PHE A 669 -20.09 4.27 2.60
C PHE A 669 -21.01 4.85 3.68
N LEU A 670 -21.38 4.05 4.68
CA LEU A 670 -22.15 4.51 5.84
C LEU A 670 -21.38 5.57 6.65
N GLY A 671 -20.06 5.46 6.75
CA GLY A 671 -19.19 6.46 7.41
C GLY A 671 -19.15 7.81 6.70
N VAL A 672 -19.31 7.84 5.37
CA VAL A 672 -19.41 9.07 4.58
C VAL A 672 -20.83 9.62 4.62
N VAL A 673 -21.86 8.79 4.40
CA VAL A 673 -23.29 9.20 4.47
C VAL A 673 -23.66 9.75 5.85
N SER A 674 -23.08 9.22 6.93
CA SER A 674 -23.26 9.72 8.31
C SER A 674 -22.31 10.87 8.71
N PHE A 675 -21.55 11.43 7.76
CA PHE A 675 -20.51 12.47 7.99
C PHE A 675 -19.40 12.09 9.01
N ARG A 676 -19.33 10.82 9.44
CA ARG A 676 -18.34 10.30 10.39
C ARG A 676 -16.91 10.42 9.87
N GLU A 677 -16.70 10.23 8.56
CA GLU A 677 -15.38 10.43 7.95
C GLU A 677 -14.97 11.90 7.86
N MET A 678 -15.91 12.82 7.59
CA MET A 678 -15.63 14.27 7.69
C MET A 678 -15.24 14.65 9.12
N TYR A 679 -15.93 14.13 10.14
CA TYR A 679 -15.53 14.38 11.53
C TYR A 679 -14.15 13.76 11.86
N ARG A 680 -13.82 12.58 11.31
CA ARG A 680 -12.50 11.94 11.44
C ARG A 680 -11.38 12.75 10.76
N SER A 681 -11.61 13.34 9.58
CA SER A 681 -10.61 14.16 8.88
C SER A 681 -10.41 15.53 9.56
N VAL A 682 -11.49 16.14 10.05
CA VAL A 682 -11.47 17.44 10.72
C VAL A 682 -10.85 17.37 12.12
N LYS A 683 -11.13 16.32 12.92
CA LYS A 683 -10.73 16.23 14.34
C LYS A 683 -9.24 16.45 14.65
N PRO A 684 -8.25 15.91 13.90
CA PRO A 684 -6.82 16.20 14.15
C PRO A 684 -6.45 17.67 13.89
N THR A 685 -7.17 18.33 12.99
CA THR A 685 -6.84 19.64 12.41
C THR A 685 -7.11 20.81 13.34
N PHE A 686 -7.99 20.65 14.33
CA PHE A 686 -8.24 21.67 15.36
C PHE A 686 -6.96 22.07 16.13
N LYS A 687 -5.90 21.25 16.08
CA LYS A 687 -4.57 21.55 16.67
C LYS A 687 -3.60 22.27 15.71
N VAL A 688 -3.94 22.39 14.42
CA VAL A 688 -3.02 22.83 13.35
C VAL A 688 -3.36 24.24 12.82
N GLY A 689 -4.64 24.65 12.89
CA GLY A 689 -5.07 26.01 12.57
C GLY A 689 -6.23 26.07 11.56
N PHE A 690 -6.78 27.28 11.37
CA PHE A 690 -8.05 27.47 10.64
C PHE A 690 -7.95 27.22 9.12
N GLY A 691 -6.84 27.57 8.47
CA GLY A 691 -6.67 27.35 7.02
C GLY A 691 -6.76 25.87 6.62
N PRO A 692 -5.95 24.98 7.22
CA PRO A 692 -6.06 23.54 7.00
C PRO A 692 -7.42 22.95 7.45
N LEU A 693 -8.07 23.54 8.45
CA LEU A 693 -9.40 23.12 8.92
C LEU A 693 -10.47 23.34 7.84
N LEU A 694 -10.51 24.53 7.22
CA LEU A 694 -11.43 24.85 6.13
C LEU A 694 -11.20 23.93 4.92
N PHE A 695 -9.94 23.71 4.53
CA PHE A 695 -9.63 22.82 3.42
C PHE A 695 -10.08 21.37 3.68
N ARG A 696 -9.88 20.85 4.90
CA ARG A 696 -10.34 19.49 5.27
C ARG A 696 -11.85 19.37 5.44
N PHE A 697 -12.56 20.46 5.72
CA PHE A 697 -14.02 20.50 5.68
C PHE A 697 -14.54 20.43 4.24
N VAL A 698 -14.00 21.25 3.34
CA VAL A 698 -14.33 21.22 1.90
C VAL A 698 -14.00 19.86 1.29
N ASP A 699 -12.87 19.25 1.65
CA ASP A 699 -12.51 17.87 1.28
C ASP A 699 -13.55 16.83 1.75
N GLY A 700 -14.03 16.95 2.99
CA GLY A 700 -15.09 16.08 3.52
C GLY A 700 -16.39 16.19 2.72
N PHE A 701 -16.73 17.41 2.27
CA PHE A 701 -17.88 17.65 1.40
C PHE A 701 -17.67 17.12 -0.03
N ILE A 702 -16.49 17.33 -0.64
CA ILE A 702 -16.15 16.76 -1.97
C ILE A 702 -16.20 15.23 -1.92
N THR A 703 -15.68 14.62 -0.86
CA THR A 703 -15.76 13.16 -0.64
C THR A 703 -17.22 12.72 -0.51
N TRP A 704 -18.05 13.43 0.26
CA TRP A 704 -19.49 13.12 0.38
C TRP A 704 -20.22 13.25 -0.97
N ALA A 705 -19.95 14.30 -1.75
CA ALA A 705 -20.53 14.51 -3.07
C ALA A 705 -20.11 13.42 -4.07
N SER A 706 -18.84 12.99 -4.03
CA SER A 706 -18.30 11.86 -4.80
C SER A 706 -19.12 10.57 -4.57
N TYR A 707 -19.33 10.18 -3.31
CA TYR A 707 -20.16 9.02 -2.96
C TYR A 707 -21.63 9.19 -3.40
N PHE A 708 -22.19 10.39 -3.27
CA PHE A 708 -23.56 10.69 -3.70
C PHE A 708 -23.72 10.59 -5.23
N ILE A 709 -22.74 11.07 -6.00
CA ILE A 709 -22.71 10.99 -7.47
C ILE A 709 -22.72 9.54 -7.95
N HIS A 710 -21.93 8.65 -7.34
CA HIS A 710 -21.95 7.22 -7.67
C HIS A 710 -23.28 6.52 -7.34
N LEU A 711 -23.97 6.94 -6.28
CA LEU A 711 -25.31 6.44 -5.94
C LEU A 711 -26.38 6.97 -6.91
N ALA A 712 -26.28 8.24 -7.29
CA ALA A 712 -27.24 8.91 -8.16
C ALA A 712 -27.16 8.46 -9.63
N PHE A 713 -25.95 8.21 -10.16
CA PHE A 713 -25.74 7.91 -11.58
C PHE A 713 -26.53 6.68 -12.10
N PRO A 714 -26.53 5.50 -11.45
CA PRO A 714 -27.35 4.37 -11.89
C PRO A 714 -28.85 4.69 -11.90
N ILE A 715 -29.33 5.38 -10.85
CA ILE A 715 -30.74 5.76 -10.71
C ILE A 715 -31.13 6.73 -11.84
N TYR A 716 -30.29 7.72 -12.11
CA TYR A 716 -30.46 8.70 -13.17
C TYR A 716 -30.46 8.06 -14.57
N LEU A 717 -29.53 7.13 -14.83
CA LEU A 717 -29.49 6.35 -16.06
C LEU A 717 -30.75 5.49 -16.26
N PHE A 718 -31.28 4.86 -15.21
CA PHE A 718 -32.54 4.12 -15.30
C PHE A 718 -33.73 5.02 -15.65
N PHE A 719 -33.80 6.24 -15.10
CA PHE A 719 -34.83 7.21 -15.50
C PHE A 719 -34.66 7.66 -16.95
N ALA A 720 -33.43 7.95 -17.40
CA ALA A 720 -33.15 8.33 -18.79
C ALA A 720 -33.46 7.21 -19.81
N ILE A 721 -33.20 5.95 -19.46
CA ILE A 721 -33.61 4.78 -20.25
C ILE A 721 -35.15 4.68 -20.30
N GLY A 722 -35.84 4.86 -19.17
CA GLY A 722 -37.30 4.86 -19.12
C GLY A 722 -37.94 5.97 -19.96
N GLU A 723 -37.38 7.18 -19.91
CA GLU A 723 -37.76 8.35 -20.72
C GLU A 723 -37.62 8.05 -22.23
N VAL A 724 -36.44 7.58 -22.65
CA VAL A 724 -36.17 7.23 -24.04
C VAL A 724 -37.06 6.08 -24.53
N VAL A 725 -37.29 5.04 -23.72
CA VAL A 725 -38.16 3.92 -24.10
C VAL A 725 -39.62 4.36 -24.20
N TYR A 726 -40.12 5.22 -23.29
CA TYR A 726 -41.47 5.80 -23.41
C TYR A 726 -41.62 6.53 -24.75
N ASN A 727 -40.72 7.48 -25.03
CA ASN A 727 -40.78 8.31 -26.23
C ASN A 727 -40.69 7.47 -27.53
N ILE A 728 -39.88 6.40 -27.55
CA ILE A 728 -39.79 5.47 -28.69
C ILE A 728 -41.07 4.64 -28.87
N VAL A 729 -41.80 4.32 -27.79
CA VAL A 729 -43.01 3.49 -27.84
C VAL A 729 -44.26 4.30 -28.16
N THR A 730 -44.47 5.44 -27.49
CA THR A 730 -45.65 6.31 -27.69
C THR A 730 -45.53 7.20 -28.93
N ASN A 731 -44.29 7.58 -29.30
CA ASN A 731 -43.98 8.65 -30.26
C ASN A 731 -44.40 10.06 -29.77
N GLU A 732 -44.61 10.22 -28.46
CA GLU A 732 -44.85 11.48 -27.76
C GLU A 732 -43.55 11.98 -27.10
N CYS A 733 -43.31 13.29 -27.07
CA CYS A 733 -42.20 13.87 -26.32
C CYS A 733 -42.53 13.99 -24.83
N PHE A 734 -42.03 13.06 -24.01
CA PHE A 734 -42.11 13.13 -22.55
C PHE A 734 -40.70 13.32 -21.95
N HIS A 735 -40.54 14.33 -21.09
CA HIS A 735 -39.28 14.66 -20.42
C HIS A 735 -39.48 14.87 -18.90
N PRO A 736 -39.72 13.80 -18.12
CA PRO A 736 -39.83 13.87 -16.67
C PRO A 736 -38.60 14.50 -16.00
N ILE A 737 -37.39 14.28 -16.54
CA ILE A 737 -36.15 14.87 -15.98
C ILE A 737 -36.17 16.40 -16.11
N LEU A 738 -36.57 16.96 -17.26
CA LEU A 738 -36.70 18.41 -17.45
C LEU A 738 -37.85 19.00 -16.63
N ASN A 739 -38.98 18.30 -16.52
CA ASN A 739 -40.08 18.74 -15.67
C ASN A 739 -39.66 18.83 -14.19
N ILE A 740 -38.84 17.90 -13.71
CA ILE A 740 -38.25 17.96 -12.36
C ILE A 740 -37.26 19.12 -12.24
N ARG A 741 -36.37 19.36 -13.24
CA ARG A 741 -35.47 20.55 -13.28
C ARG A 741 -36.27 21.83 -13.10
N ASN A 742 -37.30 22.02 -13.91
CA ASN A 742 -38.08 23.25 -13.98
C ASN A 742 -38.87 23.49 -12.68
N GLN A 743 -39.38 22.42 -12.04
CA GLN A 743 -40.04 22.51 -10.73
C GLN A 743 -39.07 22.77 -9.56
N TRP A 744 -37.89 22.16 -9.55
CA TRP A 744 -36.93 22.25 -8.43
C TRP A 744 -36.14 23.56 -8.41
N PHE A 745 -35.70 24.03 -9.58
CA PHE A 745 -34.88 25.24 -9.69
C PHE A 745 -35.68 26.53 -9.89
N GLY A 746 -37.01 26.43 -10.06
CA GLY A 746 -37.88 27.59 -10.28
C GLY A 746 -37.63 28.33 -11.59
N MET A 747 -36.87 27.72 -12.52
CA MET A 747 -36.52 28.29 -13.82
C MET A 747 -37.63 28.04 -14.83
N SER A 748 -38.75 28.75 -14.66
CA SER A 748 -39.66 29.04 -15.78
C SER A 748 -39.03 30.13 -16.66
N LYS A 749 -38.84 29.83 -17.95
CA LYS A 749 -38.64 30.86 -18.99
C LYS A 749 -39.86 31.78 -19.07
#